data_AF-A0A9D8K1L2-F1
#
_entry.id   AF-A0A9D8K1L2-F1
#
_cell.length_a   1.000
_cell.length_b   1.000
_cell.length_c   1.000
_cell.angle_alpha   90.00
_cell.angle_beta   90.00
_cell.angle_gamma   90.00
#
_symmetry.space_group_name_H-M   'P 1'
#
loop_
_entity.id
_entity.type
_entity.pdbx_description
1 polymer ?
#
loop_
_entity_poly.entity_id
_entity_poly.type
_entity_poly.pdbx_seq_one_letter_code
_entity_poly.pdbx_strand_id
1 'polypeptide(L)'
;MTRPAIVIGLGGTGQQVLTFLKKELLEIGGGELPREVKLLAFDTASRVNAGGATDSEKIFRLGNVALEENTEYVCIGKDLFEVVQRIKYDQERAARGEQLEIQYLHWFPAKELLERGLARAAFNTTQGAGAYRTLGRLSLFENVYVVLGALQQAMQQLQGQVRGARSNVANSKLLEILIVGSFAGGTGAGTIVDMAWLARAQADQILKDQYALRGFFLLPTGFVAGGIGGGADQAGKEGRGFAAWHELDRAMLSGGSHNAIVYNPADPRLTIKCETAAYDVTYLIDPQRAQLPIQPPPEEGIFPAIANIMSFILDDQAGLKYTENLINILVDTRGHIPPGVYHSAIGAYTLKVPVYYTQAQFSHQLARETLKELLVPEVNPKGRVTHLSQQHNQEVGQDVTGAQLAVRFLTKDALKSGEQTLPVTKLLQLIGDHRAKNARQEPRLIAAVAPSGLTGGLLPYFNALNLITEWDPEQNKMVDKALTGELKWVVWNEVPPCRVAGDTPEQAWQRITSDAMPKSVPSVRRRRFGEESAVTSDARVKLRGEFGKELEGPKTAQLRRFRQLLLAQTLLDLNGAHPDPRIARGGKLGYVRAFYKELSDTCAYFIGFLNDVREKRHTDLRLAQQTRNAADAALKVYNAEKTHHCWLTFWDDNTHPDAHRAQRNYLRAEQRDMDRRRGDILIDVLEETVTEMRTYVDKTLEEIDNWIAHLAVGDDNFNIVGLYPRVAESLEGVKSNHDLDMRQGNPKFQTERQLAKVSQIIADHTYQSDGTMVAQSLEKIRWAGEEVADRLRLICGIDFPGDTPDAPTVYVPFRRDVQNPATHNLRLLARLTERPYQSLQQEQPLAKEIANIYPDGAALAQALHNHAEPFYRVLGGQTPPAVKQTFLRVNYENNAAAKDYFEVGFTTKFLSDNKTLGGTLSVVPSQDRYKLTLVRSDDLIPSETFDVRHACFAAYQQMFNNLTSREVHIFPAEQQAASYQRLILIKLKKPYRILRPEVAALLEDRSHFEMFFKAVAHGFIVKKTGVGDGMEHRFWGYQLPQHDEPLYLTPPRIDNTPWEHFEVIRCYLTGRDQRPGHDVYRINWRELQLALTKRERELGREQATDLYRAQQADKPNGIVHAISAEKANAMQVPAHQQAFTQQAAIANQKYDDLADVAQVVYVEAIEHLQQLAGS
;
A
#
# COMPACT_ATOMS: atom_id res chain seq x y z
N MET A 1 3.15 21.07 -7.46
CA MET A 1 1.72 21.38 -7.76
C MET A 1 0.88 21.51 -6.49
N THR A 2 1.31 20.96 -5.35
CA THR A 2 0.55 21.00 -4.10
C THR A 2 1.29 21.71 -2.97
N ARG A 3 0.53 22.16 -1.97
CA ARG A 3 1.05 22.69 -0.69
C ARG A 3 1.51 21.54 0.22
N PRO A 4 2.47 21.76 1.13
CA PRO A 4 2.85 20.76 2.12
C PRO A 4 1.63 20.46 3.01
N ALA A 5 1.25 19.19 3.12
CA ALA A 5 0.07 18.81 3.87
C ALA A 5 0.12 17.41 4.47
N ILE A 6 -0.49 17.27 5.64
CA ILE A 6 -0.82 15.98 6.27
C ILE A 6 -2.33 15.89 6.35
N VAL A 7 -2.90 14.91 5.65
CA VAL A 7 -4.34 14.65 5.67
C VAL A 7 -4.59 13.40 6.50
N ILE A 8 -5.30 13.57 7.61
CA ILE A 8 -5.55 12.54 8.61
C ILE A 8 -7.01 12.08 8.51
N GLY A 9 -7.24 10.83 8.14
CA GLY A 9 -8.56 10.20 8.13
C GLY A 9 -8.82 9.42 9.41
N LEU A 10 -9.96 9.65 10.07
CA LEU A 10 -10.34 8.97 11.30
C LEU A 10 -11.55 8.04 11.08
N GLY A 11 -11.35 6.76 11.38
CA GLY A 11 -12.33 5.69 11.19
C GLY A 11 -12.66 5.42 9.71
N GLY A 12 -13.62 4.52 9.47
CA GLY A 12 -14.01 4.13 8.11
C GLY A 12 -14.50 5.26 7.20
N THR A 13 -15.07 6.35 7.73
CA THR A 13 -15.41 7.54 6.93
C THR A 13 -14.15 8.28 6.47
N GLY A 14 -13.23 8.55 7.40
CA GLY A 14 -11.97 9.22 7.06
C GLY A 14 -11.15 8.42 6.07
N GLN A 15 -11.03 7.10 6.27
CA GLN A 15 -10.35 6.20 5.33
C GLN A 15 -10.90 6.30 3.90
N GLN A 16 -12.22 6.31 3.74
CA GLN A 16 -12.86 6.39 2.42
C GLN A 16 -12.61 7.75 1.77
N VAL A 17 -12.79 8.87 2.50
CA VAL A 17 -12.50 10.21 1.98
C VAL A 17 -11.03 10.34 1.58
N LEU A 18 -10.10 9.81 2.36
CA LEU A 18 -8.67 9.77 2.01
C LEU A 18 -8.41 8.94 0.75
N THR A 19 -9.15 7.86 0.53
CA THR A 19 -9.00 7.05 -0.69
C THR A 19 -9.48 7.82 -1.93
N PHE A 20 -10.59 8.56 -1.82
CA PHE A 20 -11.04 9.50 -2.87
C PHE A 20 -10.02 10.62 -3.09
N LEU A 21 -9.48 11.22 -2.02
CA LEU A 21 -8.45 12.25 -2.15
C LEU A 21 -7.17 11.69 -2.79
N LYS A 22 -6.73 10.47 -2.43
CA LYS A 22 -5.60 9.80 -3.05
C LYS A 22 -5.80 9.65 -4.54
N LYS A 23 -7.00 9.21 -4.98
CA LYS A 23 -7.35 9.14 -6.41
C LYS A 23 -7.20 10.51 -7.09
N GLU A 24 -7.76 11.57 -6.50
CA GLU A 24 -7.65 12.94 -7.06
C GLU A 24 -6.19 13.44 -7.12
N LEU A 25 -5.37 13.10 -6.11
CA LEU A 25 -3.96 13.50 -6.06
C LEU A 25 -3.08 12.70 -7.02
N LEU A 26 -3.37 11.41 -7.22
CA LEU A 26 -2.70 10.57 -8.22
C LEU A 26 -2.98 11.09 -9.63
N GLU A 27 -4.21 11.53 -9.91
CA GLU A 27 -4.53 12.19 -11.18
C GLU A 27 -3.67 13.45 -11.37
N ILE A 28 -3.66 14.36 -10.40
CA ILE A 28 -2.88 15.61 -10.47
C ILE A 28 -1.37 15.33 -10.58
N GLY A 29 -0.88 14.27 -9.94
CA GLY A 29 0.54 13.89 -9.92
C GLY A 29 0.99 13.01 -11.08
N GLY A 30 0.14 12.74 -12.09
CA GLY A 30 0.50 11.90 -13.24
C GLY A 30 0.73 10.42 -12.87
N GLY A 31 -0.05 9.91 -11.92
CA GLY A 31 0.02 8.53 -11.43
C GLY A 31 0.87 8.35 -10.16
N GLU A 32 1.55 9.39 -9.69
CA GLU A 32 2.30 9.38 -8.43
C GLU A 32 1.67 10.32 -7.39
N LEU A 33 1.72 9.94 -6.11
CA LEU A 33 1.26 10.83 -5.04
C LEU A 33 2.23 12.01 -4.92
N PRO A 34 1.78 13.27 -4.89
CA PRO A 34 2.65 14.42 -4.70
C PRO A 34 3.49 14.30 -3.43
N ARG A 35 4.80 14.57 -3.53
CA ARG A 35 5.75 14.38 -2.43
C ARG A 35 5.46 15.29 -1.22
N GLU A 36 4.79 16.41 -1.48
CA GLU A 36 4.36 17.40 -0.51
C GLU A 36 3.15 16.96 0.33
N VAL A 37 2.47 15.86 -0.03
CA VAL A 37 1.27 15.41 0.67
C VAL A 37 1.52 14.06 1.35
N LYS A 38 1.09 13.95 2.61
CA LYS A 38 1.08 12.69 3.36
C LYS A 38 -0.35 12.36 3.78
N LEU A 39 -0.77 11.13 3.53
CA LEU A 39 -2.07 10.61 3.91
C LEU A 39 -1.91 9.65 5.07
N LEU A 40 -2.68 9.82 6.15
CA LEU A 40 -2.65 8.96 7.32
C LEU A 40 -4.08 8.62 7.75
N ALA A 41 -4.52 7.38 7.59
CA ALA A 41 -5.81 6.89 8.04
C ALA A 41 -5.64 6.05 9.31
N PHE A 42 -6.30 6.44 10.39
CA PHE A 42 -6.35 5.69 11.65
C PHE A 42 -7.73 5.07 11.82
N ASP A 43 -7.79 3.74 11.87
CA ASP A 43 -9.01 3.00 12.19
C ASP A 43 -8.68 1.75 13.02
N THR A 44 -9.67 1.20 13.72
CA THR A 44 -9.47 -0.01 14.53
C THR A 44 -9.69 -1.29 13.74
N ALA A 45 -10.31 -1.24 12.56
CA ALA A 45 -10.68 -2.44 11.81
C ALA A 45 -9.50 -3.09 11.06
N SER A 46 -9.39 -4.41 11.14
CA SER A 46 -8.46 -5.28 10.43
C SER A 46 -9.18 -6.54 9.95
N ARG A 47 -8.63 -7.25 8.95
CA ARG A 47 -9.15 -8.55 8.52
C ARG A 47 -8.70 -9.62 9.50
N VAL A 48 -9.68 -10.39 9.99
CA VAL A 48 -9.46 -11.52 10.89
C VAL A 48 -9.80 -12.79 10.14
N ASN A 49 -8.89 -13.77 10.15
CA ASN A 49 -9.10 -15.08 9.54
C ASN A 49 -10.14 -15.91 10.31
N ALA A 50 -10.66 -16.96 9.67
CA ALA A 50 -11.62 -17.88 10.30
C ALA A 50 -11.11 -18.51 11.62
N GLY A 51 -9.79 -18.52 11.84
CA GLY A 51 -9.14 -18.96 13.08
C GLY A 51 -8.94 -17.85 14.14
N GLY A 52 -9.44 -16.64 13.94
CA GLY A 52 -9.37 -15.54 14.90
C GLY A 52 -8.05 -14.72 14.90
N ALA A 53 -7.07 -15.09 14.07
CA ALA A 53 -5.82 -14.35 13.90
C ALA A 53 -5.97 -13.21 12.87
N THR A 54 -5.34 -12.07 13.14
CA THR A 54 -5.30 -10.92 12.24
C THR A 54 -4.37 -11.23 11.06
N ASP A 55 -4.88 -11.16 9.82
CA ASP A 55 -4.13 -11.57 8.61
C ASP A 55 -3.63 -10.37 7.80
N SER A 56 -4.43 -9.29 7.72
CA SER A 56 -4.07 -8.05 7.04
C SER A 56 -4.99 -6.90 7.46
N GLU A 57 -4.68 -5.65 7.12
CA GLU A 57 -5.55 -4.50 7.44
C GLU A 57 -6.81 -4.47 6.55
N LYS A 58 -7.93 -3.93 7.05
CA LYS A 58 -9.16 -3.79 6.26
C LYS A 58 -9.10 -2.51 5.42
N ILE A 59 -8.34 -2.55 4.33
CA ILE A 59 -8.21 -1.40 3.43
C ILE A 59 -9.40 -1.29 2.47
N PHE A 60 -10.07 -0.13 2.48
CA PHE A 60 -11.04 0.24 1.45
C PHE A 60 -10.33 0.48 0.10
N ARG A 61 -10.91 -0.04 -0.98
CA ARG A 61 -10.37 0.07 -2.33
C ARG A 61 -11.37 0.75 -3.27
N LEU A 62 -10.84 1.64 -4.10
CA LEU A 62 -11.55 2.35 -5.15
C LEU A 62 -10.90 2.00 -6.49
N GLY A 63 -11.44 1.00 -7.20
CA GLY A 63 -10.79 0.42 -8.37
C GLY A 63 -9.36 -0.02 -8.05
N ASN A 64 -8.37 0.60 -8.70
CA ASN A 64 -6.94 0.35 -8.44
C ASN A 64 -6.34 1.17 -7.29
N VAL A 65 -7.09 2.10 -6.70
CA VAL A 65 -6.59 3.02 -5.67
C VAL A 65 -6.94 2.47 -4.29
N ALA A 66 -5.94 2.39 -3.43
CA ALA A 66 -6.06 1.97 -2.05
C ALA A 66 -5.01 2.71 -1.22
N LEU A 67 -5.28 2.87 0.08
CA LEU A 67 -4.25 3.31 1.02
C LEU A 67 -3.21 2.18 1.21
N GLU A 68 -1.95 2.55 1.36
CA GLU A 68 -0.85 1.63 1.63
C GLU A 68 -0.84 1.20 3.10
N GLU A 69 -0.74 -0.12 3.30
CA GLU A 69 -0.69 -0.78 4.61
C GLU A 69 0.52 -0.30 5.44
N ASN A 70 0.31 -0.02 6.73
CA ASN A 70 1.31 0.49 7.68
C ASN A 70 2.00 1.83 7.37
N THR A 71 1.78 2.42 6.19
CA THR A 71 2.36 3.72 5.80
C THR A 71 1.31 4.80 5.70
N GLU A 72 0.22 4.53 4.98
CA GLU A 72 -0.91 5.44 4.82
C GLU A 72 -2.14 5.01 5.63
N TYR A 73 -2.31 3.71 5.88
CA TYR A 73 -3.29 3.18 6.83
C TYR A 73 -2.56 2.64 8.05
N VAL A 74 -3.02 3.02 9.24
CA VAL A 74 -2.45 2.63 10.52
C VAL A 74 -3.56 2.03 11.37
N CYS A 75 -3.57 0.71 11.51
CA CYS A 75 -4.51 0.04 12.40
C CYS A 75 -4.18 0.35 13.87
N ILE A 76 -5.15 0.90 14.60
CA ILE A 76 -5.06 1.16 16.04
C ILE A 76 -6.00 0.25 16.84
N GLY A 77 -6.42 -0.88 16.27
CA GLY A 77 -7.29 -1.86 16.93
C GLY A 77 -6.52 -2.77 17.88
N LYS A 78 -7.16 -3.15 19.00
CA LYS A 78 -6.58 -4.01 20.05
C LYS A 78 -7.66 -4.79 20.81
N ASP A 79 -7.29 -5.91 21.42
CA ASP A 79 -8.11 -6.51 22.48
C ASP A 79 -7.96 -5.67 23.76
N LEU A 80 -9.05 -4.99 24.13
CA LEU A 80 -9.07 -4.07 25.27
C LEU A 80 -9.58 -4.72 26.56
N PHE A 81 -10.00 -5.99 26.54
CA PHE A 81 -10.73 -6.59 27.66
C PHE A 81 -9.93 -6.55 28.98
N GLU A 82 -8.63 -6.86 28.93
CA GLU A 82 -7.76 -6.84 30.11
C GLU A 82 -7.59 -5.42 30.69
N VAL A 83 -7.38 -4.43 29.82
CA VAL A 83 -7.27 -3.02 30.22
C VAL A 83 -8.57 -2.54 30.85
N VAL A 84 -9.72 -2.90 30.27
CA VAL A 84 -11.04 -2.57 30.82
C VAL A 84 -11.25 -3.20 32.21
N GLN A 85 -10.85 -4.46 32.42
CA GLN A 85 -10.93 -5.09 33.74
C GLN A 85 -10.05 -4.37 34.77
N ARG A 86 -8.83 -3.98 34.38
CA ARG A 86 -7.94 -3.19 35.25
C ARG A 86 -8.56 -1.83 35.62
N ILE A 87 -9.16 -1.12 34.65
CA ILE A 87 -9.84 0.16 34.91
C ILE A 87 -10.99 -0.05 35.90
N LYS A 88 -11.82 -1.08 35.72
CA LYS A 88 -12.92 -1.39 36.65
C LYS A 88 -12.38 -1.60 38.07
N TYR A 89 -11.35 -2.43 38.22
CA TYR A 89 -10.76 -2.71 39.53
C TYR A 89 -10.20 -1.43 40.20
N ASP A 90 -9.51 -0.58 39.43
CA ASP A 90 -8.96 0.68 39.93
C ASP A 90 -10.07 1.69 40.32
N GLN A 91 -11.20 1.69 39.59
CA GLN A 91 -12.40 2.46 39.97
C GLN A 91 -13.02 1.97 41.29
N GLU A 92 -13.05 0.65 41.52
CA GLU A 92 -13.52 0.07 42.79
C GLU A 92 -12.56 0.40 43.96
N ARG A 93 -11.24 0.42 43.71
CA ARG A 93 -10.23 0.89 44.68
C ARG A 93 -10.43 2.35 45.06
N ALA A 94 -10.70 3.21 44.08
CA ALA A 94 -10.99 4.62 44.31
C ALA A 94 -12.21 4.81 45.21
N ALA A 95 -13.27 4.02 45.02
CA ALA A 95 -14.45 4.04 45.89
C ALA A 95 -14.14 3.63 47.34
N ARG A 96 -13.06 2.88 47.58
CA ARG A 96 -12.59 2.48 48.92
C ARG A 96 -11.52 3.41 49.49
N GLY A 97 -11.10 4.45 48.76
CA GLY A 97 -10.05 5.38 49.18
C GLY A 97 -8.64 4.76 49.16
N GLU A 98 -8.43 3.72 48.37
CA GLU A 98 -7.14 3.04 48.22
C GLU A 98 -6.21 3.76 47.22
N GLN A 99 -4.91 3.42 47.22
CA GLN A 99 -3.96 3.95 46.25
C GLN A 99 -4.35 3.54 44.82
N LEU A 100 -4.25 4.46 43.86
CA LEU A 100 -4.67 4.26 42.47
C LEU A 100 -3.46 4.10 41.54
N GLU A 101 -3.60 3.25 40.52
CA GLU A 101 -2.52 2.99 39.55
C GLU A 101 -2.77 3.63 38.18
N ILE A 102 -4.02 3.63 37.70
CA ILE A 102 -4.38 4.04 36.34
C ILE A 102 -5.54 5.06 36.34
N GLN A 103 -5.51 5.97 37.32
CA GLN A 103 -6.52 7.03 37.50
C GLN A 103 -6.80 7.84 36.23
N TYR A 104 -5.79 8.06 35.39
CA TYR A 104 -5.92 8.80 34.13
C TYR A 104 -6.87 8.13 33.10
N LEU A 105 -7.22 6.85 33.29
CA LEU A 105 -8.20 6.12 32.48
C LEU A 105 -9.61 6.06 33.11
N HIS A 106 -9.83 6.69 34.27
CA HIS A 106 -11.12 6.63 34.98
C HIS A 106 -12.26 7.34 34.25
N TRP A 107 -11.99 8.10 33.18
CA TRP A 107 -13.01 8.60 32.27
C TRP A 107 -13.75 7.47 31.53
N PHE A 108 -13.12 6.30 31.36
CA PHE A 108 -13.71 5.17 30.66
C PHE A 108 -14.76 4.44 31.54
N PRO A 109 -15.96 4.14 31.03
CA PRO A 109 -17.05 3.52 31.79
C PRO A 109 -16.89 1.99 31.93
N ALA A 110 -15.77 1.52 32.49
CA ALA A 110 -15.45 0.09 32.56
C ALA A 110 -16.49 -0.68 33.39
N LYS A 111 -16.86 -0.15 34.55
CA LYS A 111 -17.84 -0.76 35.44
C LYS A 111 -19.20 -0.90 34.76
N GLU A 112 -19.71 0.19 34.17
CA GLU A 112 -21.02 0.24 33.55
C GLU A 112 -21.11 -0.71 32.35
N LEU A 113 -20.09 -0.75 31.49
CA LEU A 113 -20.10 -1.63 30.31
C LEU A 113 -20.03 -3.12 30.67
N LEU A 114 -19.23 -3.50 31.68
CA LEU A 114 -19.11 -4.89 32.12
C LEU A 114 -20.36 -5.36 32.88
N GLU A 115 -20.91 -4.53 33.78
CA GLU A 115 -22.11 -4.87 34.56
C GLU A 115 -23.37 -4.95 33.69
N ARG A 116 -23.45 -4.15 32.61
CA ARG A 116 -24.52 -4.23 31.60
C ARG A 116 -24.42 -5.48 30.72
N GLY A 117 -23.35 -6.27 30.85
CA GLY A 117 -23.20 -7.53 30.12
C GLY A 117 -22.72 -7.37 28.68
N LEU A 118 -21.97 -6.32 28.36
CA LEU A 118 -21.37 -6.19 27.03
C LEU A 118 -20.45 -7.40 26.75
N ALA A 119 -20.67 -8.10 25.64
CA ALA A 119 -19.95 -9.33 25.33
C ALA A 119 -18.44 -9.09 25.17
N ARG A 120 -17.61 -10.06 25.61
CA ARG A 120 -16.14 -9.97 25.49
C ARG A 120 -15.66 -9.61 24.08
N ALA A 121 -16.29 -10.19 23.05
CA ALA A 121 -15.94 -9.92 21.66
C ALA A 121 -16.06 -8.44 21.26
N ALA A 122 -16.95 -7.67 21.90
CA ALA A 122 -17.12 -6.25 21.63
C ALA A 122 -15.92 -5.39 22.11
N PHE A 123 -15.13 -5.90 23.06
CA PHE A 123 -13.90 -5.23 23.52
C PHE A 123 -12.69 -5.51 22.60
N ASN A 124 -12.83 -6.43 21.64
CA ASN A 124 -11.83 -6.61 20.61
C ASN A 124 -12.09 -5.66 19.44
N THR A 125 -11.44 -4.51 19.48
CA THR A 125 -11.66 -3.41 18.52
C THR A 125 -11.00 -3.67 17.17
N THR A 126 -10.21 -4.73 17.01
CA THR A 126 -9.63 -5.16 15.72
C THR A 126 -10.71 -5.48 14.66
N GLN A 127 -11.95 -5.77 15.08
CA GLN A 127 -13.10 -5.95 14.19
C GLN A 127 -13.89 -4.65 13.94
N GLY A 128 -13.41 -3.53 14.48
CA GLY A 128 -14.09 -2.23 14.52
C GLY A 128 -14.64 -1.92 15.92
N ALA A 129 -14.69 -0.63 16.28
CA ALA A 129 -15.19 -0.16 17.58
C ALA A 129 -16.73 -0.23 17.74
N GLY A 130 -17.47 -0.80 16.78
CA GLY A 130 -18.91 -1.08 16.93
C GLY A 130 -19.81 0.12 17.28
N ALA A 131 -19.46 1.33 16.85
CA ALA A 131 -20.11 2.61 17.25
C ALA A 131 -19.98 3.02 18.73
N TYR A 132 -19.14 2.33 19.52
CA TYR A 132 -18.78 2.73 20.88
C TYR A 132 -17.60 3.72 20.86
N ARG A 133 -17.91 5.02 21.05
CA ARG A 133 -16.91 6.10 21.04
C ARG A 133 -15.85 5.94 22.14
N THR A 134 -16.26 5.44 23.31
CA THR A 134 -15.36 5.14 24.43
C THR A 134 -14.32 4.07 24.09
N LEU A 135 -14.70 3.02 23.36
CA LEU A 135 -13.77 1.99 22.89
C LEU A 135 -12.82 2.53 21.81
N GLY A 136 -13.33 3.35 20.89
CA GLY A 136 -12.50 4.05 19.90
C GLY A 136 -11.44 4.92 20.54
N ARG A 137 -11.82 5.72 21.55
CA ARG A 137 -10.90 6.56 22.32
C ARG A 137 -9.88 5.72 23.12
N LEU A 138 -10.32 4.64 23.78
CA LEU A 138 -9.40 3.79 24.55
C LEU A 138 -8.38 3.07 23.64
N SER A 139 -8.80 2.68 22.42
CA SER A 139 -7.90 2.11 21.41
C SER A 139 -6.79 3.09 21.00
N LEU A 140 -7.11 4.39 20.89
CA LEU A 140 -6.14 5.44 20.66
C LEU A 140 -5.15 5.56 21.82
N PHE A 141 -5.62 5.54 23.08
CA PHE A 141 -4.76 5.62 24.26
C PHE A 141 -3.74 4.47 24.30
N GLU A 142 -4.21 3.24 24.03
CA GLU A 142 -3.35 2.05 23.99
C GLU A 142 -2.33 2.05 22.84
N ASN A 143 -2.54 2.88 21.81
CA ASN A 143 -1.69 2.98 20.62
C ASN A 143 -1.11 4.38 20.42
N VAL A 144 -1.09 5.22 21.45
CA VAL A 144 -0.72 6.65 21.32
C VAL A 144 0.70 6.84 20.76
N TYR A 145 1.65 5.96 21.12
CA TYR A 145 3.01 6.01 20.59
C TYR A 145 3.09 5.69 19.09
N VAL A 146 2.27 4.76 18.58
CA VAL A 146 2.19 4.44 17.15
C VAL A 146 1.68 5.66 16.38
N VAL A 147 0.63 6.30 16.90
CA VAL A 147 0.06 7.52 16.33
C VAL A 147 1.08 8.66 16.31
N LEU A 148 1.74 8.91 17.44
CA LEU A 148 2.77 9.94 17.52
C LEU A 148 3.94 9.67 16.57
N GLY A 149 4.39 8.42 16.46
CA GLY A 149 5.44 8.02 15.52
C GLY A 149 5.07 8.32 14.06
N ALA A 150 3.85 7.97 13.65
CA ALA A 150 3.34 8.25 12.30
C ALA A 150 3.23 9.76 12.03
N LEU A 151 2.68 10.53 12.97
CA LEU A 151 2.59 12.00 12.86
C LEU A 151 3.97 12.65 12.77
N GLN A 152 4.89 12.27 13.67
CA GLN A 152 6.25 12.78 13.70
C GLN A 152 6.98 12.49 12.39
N GLN A 153 6.90 11.25 11.88
CA GLN A 153 7.52 10.86 10.62
C GLN A 153 6.99 11.66 9.44
N ALA A 154 5.66 11.84 9.34
CA ALA A 154 5.06 12.63 8.28
C ALA A 154 5.48 14.12 8.35
N MET A 155 5.49 14.71 9.55
CA MET A 155 5.91 16.10 9.75
C MET A 155 7.40 16.32 9.44
N GLN A 156 8.27 15.41 9.87
CA GLN A 156 9.71 15.48 9.60
C GLN A 156 10.02 15.40 8.10
N GLN A 157 9.28 14.57 7.34
CA GLN A 157 9.44 14.48 5.89
C GLN A 157 9.05 15.77 5.15
N LEU A 158 8.10 16.54 5.69
CA LEU A 158 7.58 17.75 5.06
C LEU A 158 8.23 19.04 5.59
N GLN A 159 8.95 18.98 6.72
CA GLN A 159 9.52 20.16 7.38
C GLN A 159 10.36 21.05 6.44
N GLY A 160 11.14 20.44 5.54
CA GLY A 160 11.97 21.18 4.57
C GLY A 160 11.20 21.94 3.48
N GLN A 161 9.89 21.69 3.33
CA GLN A 161 9.02 22.32 2.33
C GLN A 161 8.16 23.47 2.88
N VAL A 162 8.13 23.62 4.21
CA VAL A 162 7.34 24.64 4.92
C VAL A 162 8.12 25.97 4.98
N ARG A 163 7.44 27.10 4.78
CA ARG A 163 8.03 28.45 4.85
C ARG A 163 7.08 29.49 5.45
N GLY A 164 7.62 30.55 6.05
CA GLY A 164 6.84 31.66 6.61
C GLY A 164 6.29 31.36 8.00
N ALA A 165 5.29 32.13 8.44
CA ALA A 165 4.65 32.00 9.75
C ALA A 165 3.21 32.49 9.66
N ARG A 166 2.33 32.06 10.57
CA ARG A 166 0.93 32.56 10.65
C ARG A 166 0.84 34.09 10.78
N SER A 167 1.87 34.73 11.33
CA SER A 167 1.96 36.18 11.51
C SER A 167 2.37 36.94 10.24
N ASN A 168 2.86 36.27 9.19
CA ASN A 168 3.29 36.90 7.93
C ASN A 168 2.87 36.06 6.71
N VAL A 169 1.59 36.21 6.33
CA VAL A 169 0.90 35.23 5.48
C VAL A 169 1.22 35.36 4.00
N ALA A 170 1.51 36.58 3.52
CA ALA A 170 1.64 36.90 2.09
C ALA A 170 2.73 36.09 1.33
N ASN A 171 3.71 35.54 2.05
CA ASN A 171 4.75 34.66 1.51
C ASN A 171 4.87 33.32 2.27
N SER A 172 3.81 32.93 3.01
CA SER A 172 3.83 31.72 3.84
C SER A 172 3.34 30.48 3.07
N LYS A 173 4.13 29.42 3.14
CA LYS A 173 3.79 28.06 2.70
C LYS A 173 3.68 27.19 3.94
N LEU A 174 2.63 27.42 4.72
CA LEU A 174 2.33 26.69 5.96
C LEU A 174 2.02 25.22 5.67
N LEU A 175 2.29 24.34 6.65
CA LEU A 175 1.83 22.96 6.61
C LEU A 175 0.31 22.91 6.84
N GLU A 176 -0.47 22.39 5.88
CA GLU A 176 -1.89 22.14 6.09
C GLU A 176 -2.08 20.78 6.80
N ILE A 177 -2.61 20.78 8.01
CA ILE A 177 -3.02 19.58 8.74
C ILE A 177 -4.55 19.49 8.64
N LEU A 178 -5.05 18.54 7.85
CA LEU A 178 -6.47 18.37 7.57
C LEU A 178 -6.96 17.08 8.21
N ILE A 179 -7.81 17.16 9.23
CA ILE A 179 -8.38 15.99 9.89
C ILE A 179 -9.81 15.77 9.40
N VAL A 180 -10.13 14.57 8.93
CA VAL A 180 -11.46 14.19 8.45
C VAL A 180 -12.03 12.99 9.18
N GLY A 181 -13.28 13.08 9.59
CA GLY A 181 -13.97 12.02 10.31
C GLY A 181 -15.49 12.19 10.28
N SER A 182 -16.18 11.41 11.12
CA SER A 182 -17.63 11.46 11.28
C SER A 182 -18.02 11.41 12.74
N PHE A 183 -19.10 12.13 13.09
CA PHE A 183 -19.70 12.11 14.43
C PHE A 183 -20.50 10.82 14.72
N ALA A 184 -20.83 10.05 13.68
CA ALA A 184 -21.62 8.82 13.83
C ALA A 184 -20.77 7.56 14.11
N GLY A 185 -19.45 7.61 13.89
CA GLY A 185 -18.56 6.44 14.01
C GLY A 185 -18.02 6.21 15.42
N GLY A 186 -17.69 4.96 15.77
CA GLY A 186 -17.04 4.64 17.06
C GLY A 186 -15.60 5.15 17.14
N THR A 187 -14.76 4.77 16.17
CA THR A 187 -13.36 5.22 16.11
C THR A 187 -13.26 6.70 15.80
N GLY A 188 -13.92 7.16 14.72
CA GLY A 188 -13.87 8.56 14.28
C GLY A 188 -14.29 9.53 15.38
N ALA A 189 -15.56 9.47 15.80
CA ALA A 189 -16.11 10.38 16.81
C ALA A 189 -15.48 10.22 18.20
N GLY A 190 -14.85 9.07 18.49
CA GLY A 190 -14.11 8.84 19.73
C GLY A 190 -12.71 9.47 19.74
N THR A 191 -12.15 9.84 18.59
CA THR A 191 -10.75 10.26 18.47
C THR A 191 -10.56 11.66 17.87
N ILE A 192 -11.60 12.27 17.29
CA ILE A 192 -11.48 13.59 16.63
C ILE A 192 -10.88 14.69 17.51
N VAL A 193 -11.21 14.75 18.81
CA VAL A 193 -10.68 15.80 19.70
C VAL A 193 -9.25 15.47 20.12
N ASP A 194 -8.98 14.22 20.49
CA ASP A 194 -7.64 13.77 20.90
C ASP A 194 -6.62 13.91 19.75
N MET A 195 -6.98 13.50 18.53
CA MET A 195 -6.09 13.58 17.37
C MET A 195 -5.69 15.03 17.05
N ALA A 196 -6.60 15.99 17.22
CA ALA A 196 -6.32 17.41 17.02
C ALA A 196 -5.19 17.87 17.96
N TRP A 197 -5.32 17.55 19.25
CA TRP A 197 -4.36 17.93 20.28
C TRP A 197 -3.02 17.22 20.14
N LEU A 198 -3.03 15.93 19.79
CA LEU A 198 -1.81 15.17 19.50
C LEU A 198 -1.08 15.73 18.28
N ALA A 199 -1.79 16.00 17.19
CA ALA A 199 -1.21 16.59 15.98
C ALA A 199 -0.68 18.01 16.26
N ARG A 200 -1.42 18.82 17.02
CA ARG A 200 -1.01 20.16 17.42
C ARG A 200 0.26 20.13 18.27
N ALA A 201 0.30 19.28 19.30
CA ALA A 201 1.47 19.16 20.17
C ALA A 201 2.72 18.70 19.41
N GLN A 202 2.59 17.79 18.44
CA GLN A 202 3.70 17.40 17.56
C GLN A 202 4.11 18.54 16.62
N ALA A 203 3.15 19.23 16.02
CA ALA A 203 3.42 20.35 15.13
C ALA A 203 4.09 21.53 15.86
N ASP A 204 3.67 21.86 17.08
CA ASP A 204 4.29 22.90 17.91
C ASP A 204 5.75 22.57 18.24
N GLN A 205 6.08 21.28 18.45
CA GLN A 205 7.45 20.82 18.70
C GLN A 205 8.35 20.92 17.45
N ILE A 206 7.82 20.59 16.26
CA ILE A 206 8.62 20.44 15.03
C ILE A 206 8.63 21.74 14.19
N LEU A 207 7.48 22.41 14.10
CA LEU A 207 7.19 23.50 13.16
C LEU A 207 6.83 24.80 13.86
N LYS A 208 6.62 24.81 15.18
CA LYS A 208 6.16 25.98 15.95
C LYS A 208 4.89 26.58 15.33
N ASP A 209 4.89 27.81 14.83
CA ASP A 209 3.71 28.51 14.29
C ASP A 209 3.53 28.37 12.77
N GLN A 210 4.21 27.41 12.13
CA GLN A 210 4.26 27.27 10.66
C GLN A 210 3.24 26.26 10.07
N TYR A 211 2.13 25.97 10.76
CA TYR A 211 1.09 25.04 10.30
C TYR A 211 -0.31 25.65 10.40
N ALA A 212 -1.31 25.08 9.74
CA ALA A 212 -2.74 25.36 9.93
C ALA A 212 -3.48 24.02 10.17
N LEU A 213 -4.36 23.95 11.16
CA LEU A 213 -5.05 22.72 11.58
C LEU A 213 -6.57 22.86 11.39
N ARG A 214 -7.14 22.04 10.52
CA ARG A 214 -8.55 22.10 10.09
C ARG A 214 -9.26 20.77 10.31
N GLY A 215 -10.50 20.82 10.79
CA GLY A 215 -11.36 19.64 10.93
C GLY A 215 -12.47 19.59 9.88
N PHE A 216 -12.75 18.43 9.30
CA PHE A 216 -13.85 18.15 8.38
C PHE A 216 -14.70 17.02 8.94
N PHE A 217 -15.90 17.35 9.43
CA PHE A 217 -16.71 16.40 10.19
C PHE A 217 -18.06 16.18 9.54
N LEU A 218 -18.26 14.96 9.04
CA LEU A 218 -19.55 14.53 8.53
C LEU A 218 -20.53 14.27 9.69
N LEU A 219 -21.69 14.90 9.60
CA LEU A 219 -22.73 14.85 10.62
C LEU A 219 -23.63 13.60 10.46
N PRO A 220 -24.33 13.16 11.52
CA PRO A 220 -25.01 11.86 11.55
C PRO A 220 -26.08 11.65 10.48
N THR A 221 -26.71 12.73 10.01
CA THR A 221 -27.71 12.74 8.93
C THR A 221 -27.18 12.22 7.60
N GLY A 222 -25.86 12.19 7.39
CA GLY A 222 -25.24 11.58 6.22
C GLY A 222 -25.28 10.05 6.18
N PHE A 223 -25.81 9.39 7.22
CA PHE A 223 -25.87 7.94 7.34
C PHE A 223 -27.31 7.39 7.44
N VAL A 224 -28.31 8.19 7.09
CA VAL A 224 -29.74 7.82 7.08
C VAL A 224 -30.07 6.92 5.88
N ALA A 225 -31.16 6.13 5.98
CA ALA A 225 -31.56 5.01 5.12
C ALA A 225 -31.02 5.03 3.66
N GLY A 226 -30.21 4.01 3.32
CA GLY A 226 -29.59 3.83 2.01
C GLY A 226 -28.06 4.03 1.96
N GLY A 227 -27.43 4.55 3.02
CA GLY A 227 -25.97 4.69 3.14
C GLY A 227 -25.27 3.58 3.97
N ILE A 228 -23.93 3.63 4.05
CA ILE A 228 -23.11 2.73 4.90
C ILE A 228 -23.55 2.88 6.37
N GLY A 229 -24.34 1.91 6.85
CA GLY A 229 -24.88 1.88 8.20
C GLY A 229 -26.30 2.43 8.38
N GLY A 230 -27.06 2.63 7.30
CA GLY A 230 -28.52 2.75 7.40
C GLY A 230 -29.10 1.44 7.96
N GLY A 231 -29.56 1.46 9.21
CA GLY A 231 -30.05 0.28 9.91
C GLY A 231 -30.76 0.67 11.22
N ALA A 232 -31.21 -0.32 11.98
CA ALA A 232 -32.07 -0.19 13.17
C ALA A 232 -31.56 0.73 14.31
N ASP A 233 -30.33 1.27 14.24
CA ASP A 233 -29.70 2.13 15.26
C ASP A 233 -29.48 3.59 14.78
N GLN A 234 -30.37 4.11 13.93
CA GLN A 234 -30.29 5.52 13.47
C GLN A 234 -30.33 6.51 14.65
N ALA A 235 -31.31 6.35 15.55
CA ALA A 235 -31.45 7.21 16.73
C ALA A 235 -30.19 7.14 17.63
N GLY A 236 -29.56 5.96 17.77
CA GLY A 236 -28.32 5.83 18.52
C GLY A 236 -27.14 6.58 17.88
N LYS A 237 -27.06 6.65 16.54
CA LYS A 237 -26.04 7.45 15.84
C LYS A 237 -26.26 8.94 15.98
N GLU A 238 -27.50 9.40 15.84
CA GLU A 238 -27.87 10.81 16.02
C GLU A 238 -27.56 11.27 17.45
N GLY A 239 -27.96 10.49 18.46
CA GLY A 239 -27.69 10.83 19.86
C GLY A 239 -26.20 10.83 20.22
N ARG A 240 -25.44 9.82 19.79
CA ARG A 240 -23.98 9.78 19.99
C ARG A 240 -23.26 10.90 19.23
N GLY A 241 -23.75 11.24 18.04
CA GLY A 241 -23.20 12.32 17.23
C GLY A 241 -23.45 13.69 17.83
N PHE A 242 -24.61 13.91 18.45
CA PHE A 242 -24.85 15.10 19.25
C PHE A 242 -23.88 15.20 20.44
N ALA A 243 -23.64 14.08 21.13
CA ALA A 243 -22.68 14.05 22.24
C ALA A 243 -21.25 14.38 21.79
N ALA A 244 -20.81 13.85 20.63
CA ALA A 244 -19.52 14.18 20.04
C ALA A 244 -19.41 15.64 19.59
N TRP A 245 -20.49 16.21 19.05
CA TRP A 245 -20.56 17.64 18.74
C TRP A 245 -20.37 18.48 19.99
N HIS A 246 -21.08 18.17 21.07
CA HIS A 246 -20.99 18.93 22.31
C HIS A 246 -19.57 18.91 22.92
N GLU A 247 -18.89 17.77 22.84
CA GLU A 247 -17.48 17.64 23.24
C GLU A 247 -16.54 18.45 22.35
N LEU A 248 -16.82 18.52 21.03
CA LEU A 248 -16.09 19.39 20.11
C LEU A 248 -16.33 20.86 20.42
N ASP A 249 -17.55 21.27 20.79
CA ASP A 249 -17.87 22.66 21.14
C ASP A 249 -16.93 23.15 22.27
N ARG A 250 -16.74 22.34 23.33
CA ARG A 250 -15.81 22.67 24.42
C ARG A 250 -14.36 22.71 23.92
N ALA A 251 -13.97 21.79 23.06
CA ALA A 251 -12.64 21.76 22.48
C ALA A 251 -12.35 22.98 21.57
N MET A 252 -13.38 23.71 21.12
CA MET A 252 -13.28 24.88 20.24
C MET A 252 -13.36 26.23 20.97
N LEU A 253 -13.33 26.25 22.31
CA LEU A 253 -13.29 27.49 23.08
C LEU A 253 -12.06 28.34 22.72
N SER A 254 -12.25 29.64 22.47
CA SER A 254 -11.22 30.55 21.92
C SER A 254 -10.03 30.84 22.84
N GLY A 255 -10.08 30.41 24.11
CA GLY A 255 -8.93 30.39 25.04
C GLY A 255 -8.54 28.98 25.48
N GLY A 256 -9.03 27.95 24.80
CA GLY A 256 -8.92 26.56 25.24
C GLY A 256 -9.73 26.23 26.49
N SER A 257 -9.82 24.93 26.79
CA SER A 257 -10.49 24.45 27.99
C SER A 257 -9.63 24.61 29.25
N HIS A 258 -8.33 24.93 29.10
CA HIS A 258 -7.33 25.01 30.18
C HIS A 258 -7.15 23.71 30.99
N ASN A 259 -7.70 22.60 30.48
CA ASN A 259 -7.55 21.27 31.04
C ASN A 259 -6.36 20.56 30.38
N ALA A 260 -5.95 19.41 30.92
CA ALA A 260 -4.91 18.57 30.33
C ALA A 260 -5.44 17.15 30.10
N ILE A 261 -5.06 16.55 28.97
CA ILE A 261 -5.30 15.14 28.67
C ILE A 261 -4.01 14.37 28.97
N VAL A 262 -4.10 13.40 29.87
CA VAL A 262 -2.98 12.52 30.24
C VAL A 262 -3.17 11.19 29.55
N TYR A 263 -2.38 10.92 28.50
CA TYR A 263 -2.38 9.63 27.80
C TYR A 263 -1.48 8.60 28.51
N ASN A 264 -0.36 9.05 29.07
CA ASN A 264 0.53 8.23 29.91
C ASN A 264 1.21 9.12 30.96
N PRO A 265 0.96 8.92 32.27
CA PRO A 265 1.56 9.73 33.32
C PRO A 265 3.07 9.53 33.47
N ALA A 266 3.63 8.44 32.94
CA ALA A 266 5.07 8.18 32.98
C ALA A 266 5.87 9.00 31.95
N ASP A 267 5.22 9.57 30.93
CA ASP A 267 5.85 10.39 29.89
C ASP A 267 5.27 11.81 29.91
N PRO A 268 6.02 12.82 30.37
CA PRO A 268 5.54 14.20 30.40
C PRO A 268 5.09 14.74 29.04
N ARG A 269 5.61 14.19 27.93
CA ARG A 269 5.21 14.58 26.55
C ARG A 269 3.80 14.11 26.20
N LEU A 270 3.27 13.16 26.95
CA LEU A 270 1.91 12.61 26.81
C LEU A 270 0.91 13.24 27.80
N THR A 271 1.30 14.35 28.42
CA THR A 271 0.39 15.26 29.12
C THR A 271 0.14 16.48 28.24
N ILE A 272 -0.92 16.43 27.44
CA ILE A 272 -1.23 17.48 26.46
C ILE A 272 -2.13 18.53 27.12
N LYS A 273 -1.67 19.77 27.15
CA LYS A 273 -2.45 20.90 27.66
C LYS A 273 -3.36 21.47 26.58
N CYS A 274 -4.61 21.73 26.93
CA CYS A 274 -5.64 22.26 26.04
C CYS A 274 -5.83 23.77 26.24
N GLU A 275 -4.74 24.55 26.09
CA GLU A 275 -4.70 26.01 26.32
C GLU A 275 -5.18 26.85 25.12
N THR A 276 -5.43 26.23 23.96
CA THR A 276 -5.98 26.88 22.76
C THR A 276 -7.22 26.14 22.25
N ALA A 277 -7.82 26.55 21.14
CA ALA A 277 -8.79 25.69 20.46
C ALA A 277 -8.09 24.48 19.83
N ALA A 278 -8.77 23.32 19.83
CA ALA A 278 -8.27 22.08 19.26
C ALA A 278 -7.97 22.26 17.76
N TYR A 279 -8.87 22.92 17.04
CA TYR A 279 -8.74 23.26 15.62
C TYR A 279 -8.72 24.76 15.42
N ASP A 280 -8.07 25.22 14.35
CA ASP A 280 -8.17 26.64 13.95
C ASP A 280 -9.53 26.90 13.27
N VAL A 281 -10.05 25.92 12.55
CA VAL A 281 -11.40 25.91 11.95
C VAL A 281 -11.94 24.49 11.88
N THR A 282 -13.25 24.34 12.03
CA THR A 282 -13.95 23.06 11.83
C THR A 282 -15.10 23.25 10.87
N TYR A 283 -15.08 22.50 9.78
CA TYR A 283 -16.14 22.41 8.81
C TYR A 283 -17.11 21.31 9.22
N LEU A 284 -18.32 21.70 9.62
CA LEU A 284 -19.41 20.77 9.92
C LEU A 284 -20.22 20.54 8.65
N ILE A 285 -20.35 19.28 8.27
CA ILE A 285 -20.82 18.88 6.94
C ILE A 285 -22.07 18.01 7.12
N ASP A 286 -23.22 18.54 6.73
CA ASP A 286 -24.49 17.84 6.61
C ASP A 286 -24.92 17.78 5.14
N PRO A 287 -25.05 16.58 4.53
CA PRO A 287 -25.45 16.48 3.13
C PRO A 287 -26.86 17.02 2.86
N GLN A 288 -27.68 17.18 3.90
CA GLN A 288 -29.02 17.72 3.78
C GLN A 288 -29.02 19.26 3.77
N ARG A 289 -28.43 19.88 2.75
CA ARG A 289 -28.55 21.34 2.52
C ARG A 289 -29.91 21.74 1.96
N ALA A 290 -30.29 23.02 2.11
CA ALA A 290 -31.64 23.53 1.79
C ALA A 290 -32.02 23.37 0.30
N GLN A 291 -31.06 23.61 -0.59
CA GLN A 291 -31.20 23.39 -2.02
C GLN A 291 -30.17 22.37 -2.44
N LEU A 292 -30.50 21.45 -3.34
CA LEU A 292 -29.47 20.54 -3.83
C LEU A 292 -29.09 19.40 -2.86
N PRO A 293 -29.96 18.84 -1.98
CA PRO A 293 -29.50 17.92 -0.93
C PRO A 293 -28.84 16.69 -1.53
N ILE A 294 -27.73 16.27 -0.94
CA ILE A 294 -26.94 15.13 -1.42
C ILE A 294 -27.56 13.86 -0.86
N GLN A 295 -28.26 13.11 -1.70
CA GLN A 295 -28.89 11.84 -1.33
C GLN A 295 -27.84 10.73 -1.20
N PRO A 296 -28.07 9.71 -0.36
CA PRO A 296 -27.21 8.53 -0.29
C PRO A 296 -27.14 7.79 -1.65
N PRO A 297 -26.05 7.04 -1.89
CA PRO A 297 -25.03 6.67 -0.92
C PRO A 297 -23.86 7.69 -0.83
N PRO A 298 -23.20 7.84 0.34
CA PRO A 298 -22.14 8.84 0.57
C PRO A 298 -20.97 8.80 -0.42
N GLU A 299 -20.60 7.62 -0.90
CA GLU A 299 -19.51 7.37 -1.86
C GLU A 299 -19.77 7.96 -3.26
N GLU A 300 -21.03 8.23 -3.61
CA GLU A 300 -21.38 8.88 -4.89
C GLU A 300 -21.67 10.38 -4.72
N GLY A 301 -21.53 10.91 -3.50
CA GLY A 301 -21.91 12.28 -3.16
C GLY A 301 -20.95 12.93 -2.20
N ILE A 302 -21.23 12.86 -0.89
CA ILE A 302 -20.55 13.71 0.09
C ILE A 302 -19.06 13.36 0.27
N PHE A 303 -18.65 12.09 0.14
CA PHE A 303 -17.23 11.72 0.27
C PHE A 303 -16.35 12.31 -0.85
N PRO A 304 -16.69 12.15 -2.15
CA PRO A 304 -15.95 12.81 -3.22
C PRO A 304 -16.05 14.34 -3.14
N ALA A 305 -17.16 14.91 -2.65
CA ALA A 305 -17.25 16.36 -2.43
C ALA A 305 -16.21 16.88 -1.43
N ILE A 306 -16.03 16.20 -0.29
CA ILE A 306 -15.02 16.54 0.71
C ILE A 306 -13.61 16.38 0.11
N ALA A 307 -13.37 15.31 -0.65
CA ALA A 307 -12.09 15.11 -1.33
C ALA A 307 -11.77 16.22 -2.34
N ASN A 308 -12.76 16.68 -3.12
CA ASN A 308 -12.61 17.80 -4.06
C ASN A 308 -12.29 19.12 -3.32
N ILE A 309 -12.93 19.37 -2.16
CA ILE A 309 -12.65 20.54 -1.31
C ILE A 309 -11.22 20.50 -0.78
N MET A 310 -10.77 19.33 -0.28
CA MET A 310 -9.40 19.15 0.17
C MET A 310 -8.42 19.35 -0.99
N SER A 311 -8.68 18.78 -2.17
CA SER A 311 -7.87 19.01 -3.38
C SER A 311 -7.76 20.51 -3.72
N PHE A 312 -8.84 21.29 -3.55
CA PHE A 312 -8.80 22.75 -3.71
C PHE A 312 -7.88 23.43 -2.68
N ILE A 313 -7.96 23.05 -1.41
CA ILE A 313 -7.10 23.60 -0.34
C ILE A 313 -5.63 23.21 -0.55
N LEU A 314 -5.38 22.04 -1.12
CA LEU A 314 -4.02 21.53 -1.39
C LEU A 314 -3.38 22.12 -2.65
N ASP A 315 -4.13 22.77 -3.53
CA ASP A 315 -3.59 23.43 -4.72
C ASP A 315 -2.62 24.57 -4.30
N ASP A 316 -1.45 24.65 -4.95
CA ASP A 316 -0.39 25.59 -4.54
C ASP A 316 -0.78 27.06 -4.74
N GLN A 317 -1.72 27.36 -5.64
CA GLN A 317 -2.17 28.71 -5.94
C GLN A 317 -3.51 29.03 -5.26
N ALA A 318 -4.55 28.23 -5.54
CA ALA A 318 -5.88 28.45 -4.98
C ALA A 318 -5.90 28.25 -3.46
N GLY A 319 -5.20 27.23 -2.96
CA GLY A 319 -5.10 26.92 -1.54
C GLY A 319 -4.36 27.99 -0.72
N LEU A 320 -3.38 28.67 -1.33
CA LEU A 320 -2.70 29.82 -0.71
C LEU A 320 -3.70 30.95 -0.47
N LYS A 321 -4.48 31.33 -1.48
CA LYS A 321 -5.50 32.38 -1.37
C LYS A 321 -6.61 32.05 -0.40
N TYR A 322 -7.04 30.78 -0.37
CA TYR A 322 -8.00 30.32 0.62
C TYR A 322 -7.47 30.45 2.06
N THR A 323 -6.21 30.11 2.27
CA THR A 323 -5.57 30.16 3.60
C THR A 323 -5.30 31.59 4.06
N GLU A 324 -4.86 32.47 3.16
CA GLU A 324 -4.77 33.92 3.41
C GLU A 324 -6.10 34.48 3.90
N ASN A 325 -7.19 34.17 3.19
CA ASN A 325 -8.52 34.65 3.52
C ASN A 325 -9.03 34.09 4.86
N LEU A 326 -8.80 32.81 5.15
CA LEU A 326 -9.18 32.23 6.44
C LEU A 326 -8.43 32.88 7.60
N ILE A 327 -7.11 33.09 7.48
CA ILE A 327 -6.32 33.70 8.55
C ILE A 327 -6.81 35.12 8.83
N ASN A 328 -7.13 35.90 7.79
CA ASN A 328 -7.71 37.23 7.96
C ASN A 328 -9.08 37.18 8.69
N ILE A 329 -9.93 36.18 8.39
CA ILE A 329 -11.18 35.97 9.13
C ILE A 329 -10.90 35.68 10.61
N LEU A 330 -9.96 34.78 10.89
CA LEU A 330 -9.64 34.32 12.25
C LEU A 330 -8.93 35.39 13.09
N VAL A 331 -8.13 36.26 12.48
CA VAL A 331 -7.41 37.34 13.18
C VAL A 331 -8.29 38.58 13.31
N ASP A 332 -8.84 39.07 12.19
CA ASP A 332 -9.55 40.36 12.17
C ASP A 332 -11.00 40.19 12.60
N THR A 333 -11.75 39.29 11.96
CA THR A 333 -13.21 39.24 12.15
C THR A 333 -13.57 38.58 13.48
N ARG A 334 -12.91 37.47 13.86
CA ARG A 334 -13.21 36.73 15.09
C ARG A 334 -13.07 37.59 16.35
N GLY A 335 -12.09 38.50 16.38
CA GLY A 335 -11.85 39.42 17.50
C GLY A 335 -12.96 40.46 17.71
N HIS A 336 -13.79 40.72 16.69
CA HIS A 336 -14.91 41.65 16.74
C HIS A 336 -16.26 40.97 17.01
N ILE A 337 -16.29 39.64 17.19
CA ILE A 337 -17.50 38.87 17.49
C ILE A 337 -17.47 38.45 18.96
N PRO A 338 -18.62 38.40 19.66
CA PRO A 338 -18.68 37.94 21.05
C PRO A 338 -17.90 36.63 21.32
N PRO A 339 -17.33 36.46 22.53
CA PRO A 339 -16.75 35.19 22.94
C PRO A 339 -17.78 34.05 22.84
N GLY A 340 -17.35 32.89 22.36
CA GLY A 340 -18.25 31.76 22.10
C GLY A 340 -17.62 30.72 21.20
N VAL A 341 -18.41 29.71 20.86
CA VAL A 341 -18.02 28.59 19.97
C VAL A 341 -18.56 28.84 18.58
N TYR A 342 -17.66 28.78 17.60
CA TYR A 342 -17.97 29.02 16.20
C TYR A 342 -17.38 27.92 15.32
N HIS A 343 -18.16 27.50 14.33
CA HIS A 343 -17.77 26.55 13.30
C HIS A 343 -17.96 27.16 11.91
N SER A 344 -17.63 26.40 10.89
CA SER A 344 -17.84 26.79 9.50
C SER A 344 -18.59 25.69 8.76
N ALA A 345 -19.18 26.03 7.63
CA ALA A 345 -19.74 25.10 6.65
C ALA A 345 -19.10 25.38 5.30
N ILE A 346 -18.90 24.32 4.51
CA ILE A 346 -18.26 24.42 3.19
C ILE A 346 -19.00 23.55 2.19
N GLY A 347 -19.02 23.98 0.94
CA GLY A 347 -19.63 23.29 -0.18
C GLY A 347 -18.79 23.49 -1.43
N ALA A 348 -18.85 22.53 -2.34
CA ALA A 348 -18.18 22.65 -3.62
C ALA A 348 -18.91 21.88 -4.73
N TYR A 349 -18.69 22.33 -5.95
CA TYR A 349 -19.03 21.60 -7.17
C TYR A 349 -17.86 21.63 -8.14
N THR A 350 -17.52 20.48 -8.72
CA THR A 350 -16.35 20.35 -9.60
C THR A 350 -16.72 19.90 -11.00
N LEU A 351 -16.24 20.62 -12.01
CA LEU A 351 -16.26 20.20 -13.40
C LEU A 351 -14.89 19.60 -13.76
N LYS A 352 -14.88 18.46 -14.47
CA LYS A 352 -13.66 17.70 -14.78
C LYS A 352 -13.59 17.35 -16.25
N VAL A 353 -12.38 17.42 -16.82
CA VAL A 353 -12.00 16.70 -18.04
C VAL A 353 -11.10 15.52 -17.61
N PRO A 354 -11.49 14.26 -17.84
CA PRO A 354 -10.83 13.08 -17.30
C PRO A 354 -9.60 12.69 -18.14
N VAL A 355 -8.68 13.62 -18.39
CA VAL A 355 -7.51 13.40 -19.27
C VAL A 355 -6.59 12.32 -18.70
N TYR A 356 -6.35 12.33 -17.39
CA TYR A 356 -5.51 11.33 -16.72
C TYR A 356 -6.11 9.92 -16.79
N TYR A 357 -7.44 9.81 -16.64
CA TYR A 357 -8.15 8.55 -16.88
C TYR A 357 -8.00 8.12 -18.34
N THR A 358 -8.26 9.04 -19.28
CA THR A 358 -8.19 8.78 -20.74
C THR A 358 -6.81 8.21 -21.10
N GLN A 359 -5.74 8.88 -20.66
CA GLN A 359 -4.37 8.45 -20.90
C GLN A 359 -4.06 7.09 -20.25
N ALA A 360 -4.48 6.88 -18.99
CA ALA A 360 -4.30 5.60 -18.31
C ALA A 360 -5.06 4.48 -19.03
N GLN A 361 -6.32 4.70 -19.41
CA GLN A 361 -7.14 3.75 -20.13
C GLN A 361 -6.50 3.40 -21.48
N PHE A 362 -6.09 4.41 -22.26
CA PHE A 362 -5.52 4.23 -23.59
C PHE A 362 -4.18 3.50 -23.52
N SER A 363 -3.32 3.89 -22.57
CA SER A 363 -2.06 3.18 -22.30
C SER A 363 -2.29 1.72 -21.92
N HIS A 364 -3.25 1.42 -21.03
CA HIS A 364 -3.55 0.04 -20.64
C HIS A 364 -4.18 -0.77 -21.77
N GLN A 365 -5.01 -0.15 -22.62
CA GLN A 365 -5.57 -0.79 -23.80
C GLN A 365 -4.48 -1.11 -24.82
N LEU A 366 -3.59 -0.16 -25.12
CA LEU A 366 -2.44 -0.36 -26.00
C LEU A 366 -1.46 -1.40 -25.42
N ALA A 367 -1.23 -1.41 -24.11
CA ALA A 367 -0.43 -2.43 -23.42
C ALA A 367 -1.05 -3.82 -23.59
N ARG A 368 -2.37 -3.93 -23.43
CA ARG A 368 -3.09 -5.20 -23.63
C ARG A 368 -3.05 -5.65 -25.08
N GLU A 369 -3.22 -4.75 -26.04
CA GLU A 369 -3.12 -5.04 -27.48
C GLU A 369 -1.69 -5.47 -27.86
N THR A 370 -0.68 -4.77 -27.35
CA THR A 370 0.74 -5.11 -27.54
C THR A 370 1.05 -6.50 -26.98
N LEU A 371 0.60 -6.83 -25.76
CA LEU A 371 0.82 -8.16 -25.20
C LEU A 371 0.01 -9.25 -25.92
N LYS A 372 -1.19 -8.92 -26.41
CA LYS A 372 -2.01 -9.86 -27.18
C LYS A 372 -1.30 -10.26 -28.47
N GLU A 373 -0.70 -9.31 -29.18
CA GLU A 373 0.11 -9.58 -30.38
C GLU A 373 1.44 -10.27 -30.03
N LEU A 374 2.12 -9.84 -28.95
CA LEU A 374 3.40 -10.44 -28.53
C LEU A 374 3.25 -11.91 -28.13
N LEU A 375 2.20 -12.24 -27.37
CA LEU A 375 2.05 -13.55 -26.72
C LEU A 375 1.10 -14.48 -27.47
N VAL A 376 0.09 -13.95 -28.18
CA VAL A 376 -0.99 -14.70 -28.83
C VAL A 376 -1.60 -15.76 -27.88
N PRO A 377 -2.22 -15.31 -26.77
CA PRO A 377 -2.72 -16.20 -25.73
C PRO A 377 -3.95 -16.98 -26.19
N GLU A 378 -4.03 -18.26 -25.80
CA GLU A 378 -5.21 -19.11 -25.97
C GLU A 378 -6.05 -19.10 -24.70
N VAL A 379 -7.32 -18.71 -24.86
CA VAL A 379 -8.24 -18.41 -23.78
C VAL A 379 -9.30 -19.50 -23.69
N ASN A 380 -9.54 -20.00 -22.48
CA ASN A 380 -10.62 -20.97 -22.25
C ASN A 380 -12.01 -20.31 -22.25
N PRO A 381 -13.11 -21.08 -22.23
CA PRO A 381 -14.47 -20.52 -22.20
C PRO A 381 -14.77 -19.59 -21.00
N LYS A 382 -13.96 -19.63 -19.94
CA LYS A 382 -14.06 -18.76 -18.76
C LYS A 382 -13.22 -17.48 -18.87
N GLY A 383 -12.63 -17.20 -20.04
CA GLY A 383 -11.83 -16.00 -20.25
C GLY A 383 -10.41 -16.05 -19.65
N ARG A 384 -9.94 -17.20 -19.15
CA ARG A 384 -8.58 -17.34 -18.60
C ARG A 384 -7.62 -17.85 -19.67
N VAL A 385 -6.45 -17.23 -19.74
CA VAL A 385 -5.33 -17.72 -20.57
C VAL A 385 -4.87 -19.06 -20.02
N THR A 386 -4.73 -20.06 -20.87
CA THR A 386 -4.28 -21.42 -20.46
C THR A 386 -2.95 -21.80 -21.07
N HIS A 387 -2.67 -21.34 -22.30
CA HIS A 387 -1.43 -21.56 -23.01
C HIS A 387 -1.23 -20.47 -24.07
N LEU A 388 -0.07 -20.49 -24.73
CA LEU A 388 0.22 -19.64 -25.88
C LEU A 388 0.12 -20.44 -27.17
N SER A 389 -0.20 -19.78 -28.28
CA SER A 389 -0.24 -20.44 -29.58
C SER A 389 1.14 -21.01 -29.95
N GLN A 390 1.18 -22.31 -30.23
CA GLN A 390 2.41 -23.01 -30.60
C GLN A 390 2.75 -22.90 -32.09
N GLN A 391 1.82 -22.42 -32.91
CA GLN A 391 1.93 -22.35 -34.36
C GLN A 391 2.05 -20.90 -34.88
N HIS A 392 2.00 -19.91 -33.98
CA HIS A 392 1.99 -18.50 -34.38
C HIS A 392 3.41 -17.96 -34.60
N ASN A 393 4.04 -18.38 -35.70
CA ASN A 393 5.24 -17.74 -36.24
C ASN A 393 5.08 -17.49 -37.74
N GLN A 394 4.70 -16.25 -38.08
CA GLN A 394 4.39 -15.87 -39.47
C GLN A 394 5.61 -15.84 -40.40
N GLU A 395 6.84 -15.89 -39.88
CA GLU A 395 8.06 -15.92 -40.70
C GLU A 395 8.40 -17.32 -41.23
N VAL A 396 7.83 -18.38 -40.63
CA VAL A 396 8.18 -19.77 -40.94
C VAL A 396 7.06 -20.52 -41.69
N GLY A 397 5.86 -19.94 -41.76
CA GLY A 397 4.67 -20.48 -42.44
C GLY A 397 3.78 -21.36 -41.52
N GLN A 398 2.47 -21.40 -41.79
CA GLN A 398 1.46 -22.03 -40.89
C GLN A 398 1.53 -23.58 -40.84
N ASP A 399 2.15 -24.24 -41.81
CA ASP A 399 2.15 -25.71 -41.94
C ASP A 399 3.37 -26.41 -41.30
N VAL A 400 4.28 -25.66 -40.65
CA VAL A 400 5.51 -26.24 -40.11
C VAL A 400 5.30 -26.73 -38.67
N THR A 401 5.27 -28.04 -38.49
CA THR A 401 5.13 -28.68 -37.17
C THR A 401 6.39 -28.53 -36.31
N GLY A 402 6.25 -28.59 -34.98
CA GLY A 402 7.39 -28.52 -34.05
C GLY A 402 8.48 -29.56 -34.33
N ALA A 403 8.09 -30.78 -34.70
CA ALA A 403 9.02 -31.86 -35.07
C ALA A 403 9.86 -31.49 -36.31
N GLN A 404 9.25 -30.86 -37.32
CA GLN A 404 9.97 -30.40 -38.51
C GLN A 404 10.97 -29.29 -38.17
N LEU A 405 10.68 -28.44 -37.16
CA LEU A 405 11.60 -27.39 -36.71
C LEU A 405 12.82 -27.95 -36.02
N ALA A 406 12.63 -28.88 -35.08
CA ALA A 406 13.73 -29.56 -34.40
C ALA A 406 14.64 -30.27 -35.43
N VAL A 407 14.06 -30.97 -36.40
CA VAL A 407 14.81 -31.62 -37.48
C VAL A 407 15.54 -30.60 -38.36
N ARG A 408 14.88 -29.51 -38.80
CA ARG A 408 15.52 -28.45 -39.60
C ARG A 408 16.68 -27.78 -38.87
N PHE A 409 16.53 -27.52 -37.57
CA PHE A 409 17.60 -26.98 -36.74
C PHE A 409 18.81 -27.92 -36.67
N LEU A 410 18.56 -29.23 -36.52
CA LEU A 410 19.62 -30.23 -36.40
C LEU A 410 20.30 -30.57 -37.73
N THR A 411 19.60 -30.43 -38.86
CA THR A 411 20.09 -30.88 -40.18
C THR A 411 20.61 -29.78 -41.11
N LYS A 412 20.41 -28.50 -40.78
CA LYS A 412 20.98 -27.38 -41.55
C LYS A 412 22.52 -27.41 -41.57
N ASP A 413 23.13 -26.74 -42.55
CA ASP A 413 24.59 -26.68 -42.66
C ASP A 413 25.23 -25.72 -41.65
N ALA A 414 24.67 -24.51 -41.54
CA ALA A 414 25.14 -23.48 -40.61
C ALA A 414 24.00 -22.53 -40.22
N LEU A 415 24.19 -21.82 -39.12
CA LEU A 415 23.33 -20.73 -38.67
C LEU A 415 24.10 -19.40 -38.74
N LYS A 416 23.50 -18.39 -39.38
CA LYS A 416 24.03 -17.03 -39.34
C LYS A 416 23.50 -16.31 -38.10
N SER A 417 24.39 -15.70 -37.33
CA SER A 417 24.06 -14.87 -36.16
C SER A 417 24.91 -13.59 -36.23
N GLY A 418 24.29 -12.48 -36.66
CA GLY A 418 25.04 -11.27 -37.01
C GLY A 418 26.07 -11.53 -38.11
N GLU A 419 27.32 -11.17 -37.86
CA GLU A 419 28.45 -11.42 -38.76
C GLU A 419 29.05 -12.82 -38.62
N GLN A 420 28.65 -13.59 -37.60
CA GLN A 420 29.21 -14.92 -37.35
C GLN A 420 28.40 -16.02 -38.05
N THR A 421 29.09 -16.95 -38.69
CA THR A 421 28.51 -18.19 -39.22
C THR A 421 28.87 -19.34 -38.30
N LEU A 422 27.86 -19.93 -37.66
CA LEU A 422 28.00 -21.03 -36.72
C LEU A 422 27.67 -22.36 -37.41
N PRO A 423 28.66 -23.25 -37.66
CA PRO A 423 28.42 -24.57 -38.23
C PRO A 423 27.57 -25.47 -37.34
N VAL A 424 26.65 -26.21 -37.94
CA VAL A 424 26.01 -27.34 -37.27
C VAL A 424 26.92 -28.56 -37.37
N THR A 425 27.12 -29.26 -36.26
CA THR A 425 28.06 -30.39 -36.23
C THR A 425 27.46 -31.64 -36.85
N LYS A 426 28.32 -32.54 -37.32
CA LYS A 426 27.92 -33.84 -37.88
C LYS A 426 27.13 -34.69 -36.89
N LEU A 427 27.41 -34.60 -35.59
CA LEU A 427 26.63 -35.27 -34.56
C LEU A 427 25.17 -34.78 -34.51
N LEU A 428 24.95 -33.47 -34.58
CA LEU A 428 23.60 -32.90 -34.59
C LEU A 428 22.84 -33.29 -35.86
N GLN A 429 23.50 -33.23 -37.02
CA GLN A 429 22.93 -33.68 -38.30
C GLN A 429 22.51 -35.15 -38.24
N LEU A 430 23.36 -36.00 -37.66
CA LEU A 430 23.06 -37.42 -37.46
C LEU A 430 21.81 -37.62 -36.56
N ILE A 431 21.72 -36.91 -35.43
CA ILE A 431 20.57 -36.99 -34.53
C ILE A 431 19.27 -36.58 -35.25
N GLY A 432 19.32 -35.46 -36.00
CA GLY A 432 18.18 -34.98 -36.78
C GLY A 432 17.75 -35.95 -37.88
N ASP A 433 18.70 -36.53 -38.61
CA ASP A 433 18.47 -37.55 -39.64
C ASP A 433 17.80 -38.81 -39.09
N HIS A 434 18.24 -39.25 -37.91
CA HIS A 434 17.65 -40.41 -37.24
C HIS A 434 16.18 -40.19 -36.89
N ARG A 435 15.80 -38.97 -36.48
CA ARG A 435 14.42 -38.58 -36.23
C ARG A 435 13.64 -38.47 -37.54
N ALA A 436 14.19 -37.83 -38.56
CA ALA A 436 13.55 -37.63 -39.86
C ALA A 436 13.23 -38.96 -40.57
N LYS A 437 14.12 -39.95 -40.46
CA LYS A 437 13.99 -41.27 -41.10
C LYS A 437 13.27 -42.31 -40.25
N ASN A 438 12.78 -41.96 -39.06
CA ASN A 438 12.18 -42.88 -38.10
C ASN A 438 13.06 -44.10 -37.77
N ALA A 439 14.36 -43.88 -37.56
CA ALA A 439 15.39 -44.92 -37.46
C ALA A 439 15.12 -46.02 -36.39
N ARG A 440 14.41 -45.74 -35.29
CA ARG A 440 14.04 -46.78 -34.30
C ARG A 440 13.04 -47.79 -34.84
N GLN A 441 12.23 -47.40 -35.83
CA GLN A 441 11.23 -48.26 -36.45
C GLN A 441 11.82 -49.09 -37.60
N GLU A 442 13.13 -49.02 -37.84
CA GLU A 442 13.84 -49.77 -38.87
C GLU A 442 14.74 -50.85 -38.25
N PRO A 443 14.23 -52.09 -38.03
CA PRO A 443 15.00 -53.16 -37.40
C PRO A 443 16.30 -53.50 -38.13
N ARG A 444 16.36 -53.26 -39.45
CA ARG A 444 17.56 -53.52 -40.28
C ARG A 444 18.72 -52.59 -39.92
N LEU A 445 18.43 -51.32 -39.63
CA LEU A 445 19.45 -50.35 -39.24
C LEU A 445 20.04 -50.69 -37.87
N ILE A 446 19.19 -51.03 -36.90
CA ILE A 446 19.61 -51.50 -35.58
C ILE A 446 20.47 -52.77 -35.70
N ALA A 447 20.04 -53.73 -36.52
CA ALA A 447 20.77 -54.98 -36.76
C ALA A 447 22.10 -54.80 -37.51
N ALA A 448 22.27 -53.73 -38.30
CA ALA A 448 23.53 -53.43 -38.98
C ALA A 448 24.56 -52.76 -38.04
N VAL A 449 24.11 -51.90 -37.14
CA VAL A 449 24.95 -51.18 -36.19
C VAL A 449 25.34 -52.08 -35.00
N ALA A 450 24.41 -52.90 -34.50
CA ALA A 450 24.59 -53.70 -33.29
C ALA A 450 25.80 -54.66 -33.31
N PRO A 451 26.05 -55.54 -34.30
CA PRO A 451 27.15 -56.51 -34.24
C PRO A 451 28.54 -55.92 -34.60
N SER A 452 28.61 -54.66 -35.04
CA SER A 452 29.84 -54.07 -35.58
C SER A 452 30.76 -53.48 -34.49
N GLY A 453 32.08 -53.58 -34.70
CA GLY A 453 33.09 -52.83 -33.94
C GLY A 453 33.27 -51.39 -34.43
N LEU A 454 34.18 -50.62 -33.80
CA LEU A 454 34.41 -49.19 -34.10
C LEU A 454 34.70 -48.90 -35.58
N THR A 455 35.37 -49.81 -36.28
CA THR A 455 35.77 -49.67 -37.69
C THR A 455 34.73 -50.21 -38.68
N GLY A 456 33.57 -50.67 -38.21
CA GLY A 456 32.45 -51.16 -39.01
C GLY A 456 31.25 -50.20 -38.97
N GLY A 457 30.05 -50.74 -38.67
CA GLY A 457 28.80 -49.97 -38.57
C GLY A 457 28.79 -48.83 -37.54
N LEU A 458 29.73 -48.77 -36.59
CA LEU A 458 29.86 -47.66 -35.63
C LEU A 458 30.75 -46.49 -36.12
N LEU A 459 31.46 -46.67 -37.23
CA LEU A 459 32.37 -45.65 -37.78
C LEU A 459 31.68 -44.31 -38.08
N PRO A 460 30.45 -44.25 -38.66
CA PRO A 460 29.76 -42.99 -38.88
C PRO A 460 29.47 -42.22 -37.58
N TYR A 461 29.15 -42.93 -36.50
CA TYR A 461 28.86 -42.33 -35.18
C TYR A 461 30.12 -41.82 -34.50
N PHE A 462 31.23 -42.57 -34.62
CA PHE A 462 32.54 -42.12 -34.14
C PHE A 462 32.97 -40.83 -34.84
N ASN A 463 32.90 -40.82 -36.17
CA ASN A 463 33.24 -39.64 -36.97
C ASN A 463 32.34 -38.46 -36.63
N ALA A 464 31.03 -38.69 -36.45
CA ALA A 464 30.09 -37.62 -36.11
C ALA A 464 30.39 -36.96 -34.75
N LEU A 465 30.74 -37.74 -33.72
CA LEU A 465 31.16 -37.22 -32.42
C LEU A 465 32.50 -36.48 -32.51
N ASN A 466 33.44 -37.04 -33.29
CA ASN A 466 34.84 -36.64 -33.28
C ASN A 466 35.18 -35.48 -34.23
N LEU A 467 34.39 -35.29 -35.28
CA LEU A 467 34.54 -34.19 -36.22
C LEU A 467 33.73 -32.99 -35.75
N ILE A 468 34.42 -31.88 -35.53
CA ILE A 468 33.79 -30.58 -35.30
C ILE A 468 34.01 -29.76 -36.56
N THR A 469 32.89 -29.41 -37.19
CA THR A 469 32.88 -28.57 -38.37
C THR A 469 33.15 -27.13 -37.95
N GLU A 470 34.16 -26.51 -38.54
CA GLU A 470 34.53 -25.10 -38.35
C GLU A 470 34.35 -24.34 -39.67
N TRP A 471 33.98 -23.07 -39.56
CA TRP A 471 33.92 -22.18 -40.71
C TRP A 471 35.32 -21.62 -40.96
N ASP A 472 35.86 -21.84 -42.16
CA ASP A 472 37.12 -21.24 -42.59
C ASP A 472 36.84 -19.93 -43.34
N PRO A 473 37.12 -18.76 -42.72
CA PRO A 473 36.87 -17.47 -43.34
C PRO A 473 37.80 -17.18 -44.54
N GLU A 474 38.97 -17.83 -44.63
CA GLU A 474 39.91 -17.64 -45.73
C GLU A 474 39.49 -18.46 -46.97
N GLN A 475 38.95 -19.67 -46.75
CA GLN A 475 38.54 -20.57 -47.84
C GLN A 475 37.03 -20.50 -48.16
N ASN A 476 36.26 -19.69 -47.43
CA ASN A 476 34.81 -19.51 -47.56
C ASN A 476 34.05 -20.85 -47.62
N LYS A 477 34.48 -21.83 -46.82
CA LYS A 477 33.92 -23.19 -46.81
C LYS A 477 34.03 -23.83 -45.42
N MET A 478 33.27 -24.90 -45.25
CA MET A 478 33.27 -25.71 -44.04
C MET A 478 34.47 -26.66 -44.03
N VAL A 479 35.17 -26.75 -42.90
CA VAL A 479 36.30 -27.66 -42.71
C VAL A 479 36.08 -28.50 -41.46
N ASP A 480 36.22 -29.82 -41.59
CA ASP A 480 36.10 -30.74 -40.47
C ASP A 480 37.48 -30.92 -39.80
N LYS A 481 37.54 -30.70 -38.48
CA LYS A 481 38.76 -30.92 -37.69
C LYS A 481 38.61 -32.21 -36.89
N ALA A 482 39.43 -33.21 -37.20
CA ALA A 482 39.46 -34.47 -36.48
C ALA A 482 40.29 -34.37 -35.20
N LEU A 483 39.75 -34.86 -34.09
CA LEU A 483 40.48 -35.03 -32.85
C LEU A 483 40.98 -36.50 -32.77
N THR A 484 42.28 -36.74 -32.77
CA THR A 484 42.97 -38.03 -32.50
C THR A 484 43.17 -39.07 -33.64
N GLY A 485 44.31 -39.78 -33.56
CA GLY A 485 44.74 -40.87 -34.45
C GLY A 485 44.29 -42.28 -34.04
N GLU A 486 43.30 -42.38 -33.15
CA GLU A 486 42.85 -43.63 -32.51
C GLU A 486 42.25 -44.65 -33.48
N LEU A 487 41.68 -44.24 -34.63
CA LEU A 487 41.17 -45.17 -35.64
C LEU A 487 42.26 -46.11 -36.21
N LYS A 488 43.54 -45.75 -36.07
CA LYS A 488 44.69 -46.54 -36.54
C LYS A 488 45.35 -47.37 -35.43
N TRP A 489 44.82 -47.32 -34.21
CA TRP A 489 45.39 -48.03 -33.07
C TRP A 489 45.15 -49.54 -33.18
N VAL A 490 46.22 -50.32 -32.98
CA VAL A 490 46.17 -51.79 -32.86
C VAL A 490 47.05 -52.21 -31.69
N VAL A 491 46.62 -53.24 -30.96
CA VAL A 491 47.33 -53.80 -29.78
C VAL A 491 48.77 -54.20 -30.11
N TRP A 492 49.04 -54.58 -31.36
CA TRP A 492 50.38 -54.91 -31.87
C TRP A 492 51.39 -53.76 -31.80
N ASN A 493 50.93 -52.51 -31.79
CA ASN A 493 51.83 -51.36 -31.69
C ASN A 493 52.32 -51.15 -30.25
N GLU A 494 51.56 -51.59 -29.25
CA GLU A 494 51.94 -51.48 -27.83
C GLU A 494 52.51 -52.79 -27.27
N VAL A 495 52.02 -53.93 -27.79
CA VAL A 495 52.44 -55.29 -27.44
C VAL A 495 53.01 -55.96 -28.70
N PRO A 496 54.28 -55.70 -29.05
CA PRO A 496 54.86 -56.23 -30.27
C PRO A 496 54.97 -57.76 -30.20
N PRO A 497 54.60 -58.47 -31.29
CA PRO A 497 54.80 -59.91 -31.39
C PRO A 497 56.30 -60.25 -31.42
N CYS A 498 56.62 -61.50 -31.12
CA CYS A 498 57.99 -61.99 -30.91
C CYS A 498 59.01 -61.55 -31.95
N ARG A 499 58.68 -61.67 -33.24
CA ARG A 499 59.57 -61.29 -34.34
C ARG A 499 59.93 -59.80 -34.40
N VAL A 500 59.10 -58.94 -33.80
CA VAL A 500 59.34 -57.50 -33.75
C VAL A 500 60.09 -57.13 -32.47
N ALA A 501 59.86 -57.86 -31.38
CA ALA A 501 60.51 -57.63 -30.09
C ALA A 501 61.89 -58.31 -29.97
N GLY A 502 62.18 -59.31 -30.81
CA GLY A 502 63.43 -60.07 -30.79
C GLY A 502 63.49 -61.17 -29.72
N ASP A 503 62.34 -61.67 -29.25
CA ASP A 503 62.22 -62.76 -28.27
C ASP A 503 61.45 -63.98 -28.84
N THR A 504 61.57 -65.15 -28.22
CA THR A 504 60.78 -66.34 -28.60
C THR A 504 59.38 -66.34 -27.97
N PRO A 505 58.38 -67.05 -28.55
CA PRO A 505 57.03 -67.14 -27.99
C PRO A 505 56.97 -67.65 -26.54
N GLU A 506 57.92 -68.49 -26.12
CA GLU A 506 58.06 -68.92 -24.73
C GLU A 506 58.56 -67.80 -23.81
N GLN A 507 59.61 -67.08 -24.22
CA GLN A 507 60.16 -65.95 -23.47
C GLN A 507 59.16 -64.79 -23.36
N ALA A 508 58.42 -64.54 -24.44
CA ALA A 508 57.42 -63.47 -24.50
C ALA A 508 56.12 -63.79 -23.74
N TRP A 509 55.93 -65.02 -23.26
CA TRP A 509 54.73 -65.44 -22.54
C TRP A 509 54.42 -64.48 -21.39
N GLN A 510 55.35 -64.31 -20.45
CA GLN A 510 55.14 -63.41 -19.30
C GLN A 510 54.97 -61.94 -19.74
N ARG A 511 55.75 -61.47 -20.72
CA ARG A 511 55.67 -60.09 -21.24
C ARG A 511 54.31 -59.77 -21.87
N ILE A 512 53.70 -60.73 -22.55
CA ILE A 512 52.46 -60.54 -23.31
C ILE A 512 51.21 -60.85 -22.48
N THR A 513 51.25 -61.84 -21.59
CA THR A 513 50.04 -62.35 -20.93
C THR A 513 49.94 -62.05 -19.44
N SER A 514 51.01 -61.54 -18.79
CA SER A 514 50.98 -61.25 -17.34
C SER A 514 50.47 -59.85 -17.03
N ASP A 515 49.49 -59.75 -16.15
CA ASP A 515 49.00 -58.48 -15.57
C ASP A 515 50.06 -57.69 -14.79
N ALA A 516 51.18 -58.33 -14.40
CA ALA A 516 52.28 -57.66 -13.70
C ALA A 516 53.15 -56.80 -14.64
N MET A 517 53.04 -56.99 -15.96
CA MET A 517 53.87 -56.30 -16.95
C MET A 517 53.14 -55.07 -17.51
N PRO A 518 53.75 -53.87 -17.56
CA PRO A 518 53.07 -52.63 -17.98
C PRO A 518 52.58 -52.62 -19.44
N LYS A 519 53.22 -53.42 -20.31
CA LYS A 519 52.92 -53.53 -21.76
C LYS A 519 52.41 -54.93 -22.16
N SER A 520 51.77 -55.64 -21.25
CA SER A 520 51.06 -56.88 -21.58
C SER A 520 49.65 -56.58 -22.09
N VAL A 521 49.04 -57.56 -22.74
CA VAL A 521 47.66 -57.44 -23.26
C VAL A 521 46.65 -57.09 -22.17
N PRO A 522 46.64 -57.77 -20.99
CA PRO A 522 45.70 -57.41 -19.92
C PRO A 522 45.93 -56.00 -19.36
N SER A 523 47.19 -55.58 -19.19
CA SER A 523 47.54 -54.24 -18.69
C SER A 523 47.15 -53.15 -19.67
N VAL A 524 47.40 -53.33 -20.97
CA VAL A 524 46.97 -52.40 -22.03
C VAL A 524 45.45 -52.31 -22.07
N ARG A 525 44.74 -53.45 -21.99
CA ARG A 525 43.27 -53.48 -21.94
C ARG A 525 42.72 -52.69 -20.76
N ARG A 526 43.24 -52.97 -19.55
CA ARG A 526 42.83 -52.29 -18.30
C ARG A 526 43.12 -50.78 -18.36
N ARG A 527 44.30 -50.38 -18.82
CA ARG A 527 44.70 -48.96 -18.91
C ARG A 527 43.88 -48.20 -19.96
N ARG A 528 43.76 -48.74 -21.18
CA ARG A 528 43.11 -48.07 -22.32
C ARG A 528 41.59 -48.08 -22.25
N PHE A 529 40.98 -49.18 -21.78
CA PHE A 529 39.53 -49.41 -21.87
C PHE A 529 38.84 -49.76 -20.54
N GLY A 530 39.61 -49.88 -19.45
CA GLY A 530 39.13 -50.19 -18.09
C GLY A 530 38.69 -51.65 -17.87
N GLU A 531 38.23 -51.96 -16.65
CA GLU A 531 37.72 -53.29 -16.29
C GLU A 531 36.19 -53.39 -16.43
N GLU A 532 35.70 -54.56 -16.82
CA GLU A 532 34.26 -54.83 -17.03
C GLU A 532 33.52 -55.22 -15.74
N SER A 533 34.22 -55.51 -14.63
CA SER A 533 33.61 -56.01 -13.39
C SER A 533 33.96 -55.14 -12.17
N ALA A 534 33.04 -54.25 -11.81
CA ALA A 534 32.80 -53.83 -10.43
C ALA A 534 31.35 -53.32 -10.35
N VAL A 535 30.42 -54.21 -10.01
CA VAL A 535 29.16 -53.77 -9.40
C VAL A 535 29.51 -53.43 -7.95
N THR A 536 29.81 -52.16 -7.70
CA THR A 536 29.71 -51.58 -6.37
C THR A 536 28.53 -50.63 -6.38
N SER A 537 27.70 -50.74 -5.35
CA SER A 537 26.33 -50.22 -5.21
C SER A 537 26.18 -48.69 -5.18
N ASP A 538 27.20 -47.90 -5.55
CA ASP A 538 27.13 -46.44 -5.58
C ASP A 538 27.75 -45.87 -6.87
N ALA A 539 26.94 -45.09 -7.59
CA ALA A 539 27.26 -44.14 -8.67
C ALA A 539 28.37 -44.50 -9.70
N ARG A 540 27.96 -45.09 -10.83
CA ARG A 540 28.40 -44.83 -12.24
C ARG A 540 29.87 -44.46 -12.57
N VAL A 541 30.89 -44.84 -11.82
CA VAL A 541 32.27 -44.78 -12.36
C VAL A 541 32.47 -45.97 -13.29
N LYS A 542 31.99 -45.87 -14.53
CA LYS A 542 32.42 -46.79 -15.59
C LYS A 542 33.90 -46.51 -15.83
N LEU A 543 34.77 -47.43 -15.41
CA LEU A 543 36.19 -47.38 -15.74
C LEU A 543 36.30 -47.53 -17.27
N ARG A 544 36.41 -46.40 -17.99
CA ARG A 544 36.49 -46.34 -19.47
C ARG A 544 37.93 -46.18 -19.99
N GLY A 545 38.91 -46.21 -19.08
CA GLY A 545 40.33 -46.07 -19.39
C GLY A 545 40.68 -44.73 -20.08
N GLU A 546 41.84 -44.71 -20.72
CA GLU A 546 42.35 -43.55 -21.49
C GLU A 546 41.43 -43.20 -22.67
N PHE A 547 40.88 -44.19 -23.39
CA PHE A 547 40.03 -43.94 -24.56
C PHE A 547 38.74 -43.18 -24.20
N GLY A 548 38.11 -43.52 -23.07
CA GLY A 548 36.97 -42.77 -22.57
C GLY A 548 37.32 -41.31 -22.26
N LYS A 549 38.49 -41.07 -21.64
CA LYS A 549 38.96 -39.70 -21.35
C LYS A 549 39.25 -38.91 -22.62
N GLU A 550 39.78 -39.54 -23.66
CA GLU A 550 40.02 -38.90 -24.96
C GLU A 550 38.72 -38.47 -25.63
N LEU A 551 37.64 -39.24 -25.48
CA LEU A 551 36.32 -38.90 -26.02
C LEU A 551 35.60 -37.76 -25.26
N GLU A 552 36.04 -37.40 -24.04
CA GLU A 552 35.49 -36.25 -23.30
C GLU A 552 35.81 -34.91 -23.99
N GLY A 553 36.94 -34.82 -24.71
CA GLY A 553 37.31 -33.63 -25.48
C GLY A 553 36.30 -33.31 -26.58
N PRO A 554 36.08 -34.22 -27.54
CA PRO A 554 35.02 -34.09 -28.55
C PRO A 554 33.64 -33.86 -27.93
N LYS A 555 33.23 -34.65 -26.92
CA LYS A 555 31.95 -34.46 -26.22
C LYS A 555 31.77 -33.04 -25.70
N THR A 556 32.74 -32.49 -24.98
CA THR A 556 32.69 -31.12 -24.42
C THR A 556 32.53 -30.07 -25.52
N ALA A 557 33.24 -30.24 -26.63
CA ALA A 557 33.21 -29.29 -27.72
C ALA A 557 31.91 -29.39 -28.56
N GLN A 558 31.33 -30.59 -28.69
CA GLN A 558 29.98 -30.79 -29.25
C GLN A 558 28.92 -30.10 -28.38
N LEU A 559 28.98 -30.26 -27.06
CA LEU A 559 28.06 -29.61 -26.11
C LEU A 559 28.17 -28.08 -26.19
N ARG A 560 29.38 -27.53 -26.21
CA ARG A 560 29.60 -26.08 -26.36
C ARG A 560 28.99 -25.55 -27.66
N ARG A 561 29.24 -26.22 -28.80
CA ARG A 561 28.70 -25.78 -30.09
C ARG A 561 27.18 -25.86 -30.12
N PHE A 562 26.60 -26.93 -29.55
CA PHE A 562 25.15 -27.08 -29.43
C PHE A 562 24.51 -25.94 -28.64
N ARG A 563 25.09 -25.54 -27.49
CA ARG A 563 24.60 -24.42 -26.68
C ARG A 563 24.65 -23.08 -27.42
N GLN A 564 25.74 -22.80 -28.14
CA GLN A 564 25.86 -21.59 -28.97
C GLN A 564 24.82 -21.54 -30.10
N LEU A 565 24.63 -22.66 -30.80
CA LEU A 565 23.62 -22.77 -31.86
C LEU A 565 22.20 -22.58 -31.30
N LEU A 566 21.92 -23.15 -30.12
CA LEU A 566 20.64 -22.96 -29.45
C LEU A 566 20.38 -21.52 -29.06
N LEU A 567 21.36 -20.83 -28.44
CA LEU A 567 21.25 -19.41 -28.11
C LEU A 567 20.94 -18.57 -29.36
N ALA A 568 21.74 -18.75 -30.41
CA ALA A 568 21.58 -18.00 -31.66
C ALA A 568 20.23 -18.26 -32.33
N GLN A 569 19.78 -19.53 -32.40
CA GLN A 569 18.48 -19.88 -32.98
C GLN A 569 17.34 -19.30 -32.14
N THR A 570 17.41 -19.41 -30.81
CA THR A 570 16.36 -18.95 -29.90
C THR A 570 16.18 -17.44 -29.99
N LEU A 571 17.27 -16.66 -30.04
CA LEU A 571 17.19 -15.21 -30.19
C LEU A 571 16.72 -14.78 -31.58
N LEU A 572 17.08 -15.54 -32.62
CA LEU A 572 16.58 -15.32 -33.98
C LEU A 572 15.06 -15.57 -34.04
N ASP A 573 14.57 -16.63 -33.41
CA ASP A 573 13.14 -16.97 -33.42
C ASP A 573 12.31 -16.01 -32.55
N LEU A 574 12.81 -15.61 -31.38
CA LEU A 574 12.09 -14.71 -30.46
C LEU A 574 12.03 -13.26 -30.94
N ASN A 575 13.09 -12.79 -31.61
CA ASN A 575 13.13 -11.42 -32.13
C ASN A 575 12.68 -11.37 -33.60
N GLY A 576 12.92 -12.38 -34.43
CA GLY A 576 12.59 -12.33 -35.86
C GLY A 576 13.45 -11.31 -36.65
N ALA A 577 13.27 -11.31 -37.98
CA ALA A 577 14.02 -10.48 -38.91
C ALA A 577 13.13 -9.66 -39.87
N HIS A 578 11.81 -9.89 -39.84
CA HIS A 578 10.86 -9.19 -40.69
C HIS A 578 10.80 -7.67 -40.40
N PRO A 579 10.65 -6.78 -41.42
CA PRO A 579 10.57 -5.34 -41.20
C PRO A 579 9.36 -4.87 -40.39
N ASP A 580 8.21 -5.54 -40.49
CA ASP A 580 7.03 -5.29 -39.65
C ASP A 580 7.22 -5.91 -38.26
N PRO A 581 7.28 -5.12 -37.17
CA PRO A 581 7.45 -5.62 -35.80
C PRO A 581 6.36 -6.59 -35.34
N ARG A 582 5.14 -6.49 -35.88
CA ARG A 582 4.04 -7.42 -35.55
C ARG A 582 4.35 -8.84 -36.01
N ILE A 583 5.00 -8.98 -37.17
CA ILE A 583 5.43 -10.27 -37.72
C ILE A 583 6.73 -10.73 -37.06
N ALA A 584 7.67 -9.82 -36.82
CA ALA A 584 8.97 -10.15 -36.24
C ALA A 584 8.87 -10.59 -34.77
N ARG A 585 8.04 -9.92 -33.96
CA ARG A 585 7.92 -10.16 -32.51
C ARG A 585 6.69 -10.97 -32.11
N GLY A 586 5.63 -10.99 -32.93
CA GLY A 586 4.35 -11.57 -32.55
C GLY A 586 4.35 -13.09 -32.44
N GLY A 587 3.79 -13.62 -31.34
CA GLY A 587 3.48 -15.04 -31.11
C GLY A 587 4.67 -16.00 -30.96
N LYS A 588 5.90 -15.50 -30.90
CA LYS A 588 7.12 -16.34 -30.98
C LYS A 588 7.36 -17.21 -29.75
N LEU A 589 6.92 -16.81 -28.57
CA LEU A 589 7.24 -17.50 -27.31
C LEU A 589 6.61 -18.92 -27.24
N GLY A 590 5.33 -19.06 -27.63
CA GLY A 590 4.67 -20.36 -27.68
C GLY A 590 5.27 -21.29 -28.74
N TYR A 591 5.68 -20.72 -29.87
CA TYR A 591 6.40 -21.41 -30.93
C TYR A 591 7.77 -21.94 -30.46
N VAL A 592 8.57 -21.11 -29.80
CA VAL A 592 9.89 -21.50 -29.27
C VAL A 592 9.75 -22.58 -28.20
N ARG A 593 8.75 -22.50 -27.32
CA ARG A 593 8.43 -23.57 -26.37
C ARG A 593 8.20 -24.92 -27.06
N ALA A 594 7.40 -24.92 -28.15
CA ALA A 594 7.12 -26.13 -28.92
C ALA A 594 8.38 -26.69 -29.59
N PHE A 595 9.24 -25.82 -30.13
CA PHE A 595 10.55 -26.20 -30.67
C PHE A 595 11.43 -26.91 -29.63
N TYR A 596 11.55 -26.37 -28.40
CA TYR A 596 12.33 -27.00 -27.33
C TYR A 596 11.76 -28.34 -26.88
N LYS A 597 10.44 -28.45 -26.78
CA LYS A 597 9.78 -29.74 -26.45
C LYS A 597 10.10 -30.82 -27.48
N GLU A 598 10.01 -30.49 -28.77
CA GLU A 598 10.28 -31.42 -29.86
C GLU A 598 11.78 -31.75 -30.00
N LEU A 599 12.66 -30.80 -29.64
CA LEU A 599 14.09 -31.06 -29.57
C LEU A 599 14.44 -32.03 -28.43
N SER A 600 13.80 -31.89 -27.26
CA SER A 600 13.94 -32.85 -26.15
C SER A 600 13.46 -34.24 -26.55
N ASP A 601 12.28 -34.32 -27.18
CA ASP A 601 11.72 -35.58 -27.69
C ASP A 601 12.61 -36.22 -28.76
N THR A 602 13.25 -35.40 -29.61
CA THR A 602 14.22 -35.86 -30.61
C THR A 602 15.49 -36.44 -29.97
N CYS A 603 16.01 -35.79 -28.92
CA CYS A 603 17.14 -36.33 -28.15
C CYS A 603 16.75 -37.64 -27.44
N ALA A 604 15.57 -37.68 -26.82
CA ALA A 604 15.03 -38.90 -26.19
C ALA A 604 14.84 -40.03 -27.21
N TYR A 605 14.40 -39.72 -28.42
CA TYR A 605 14.28 -40.67 -29.52
C TYR A 605 15.65 -41.26 -29.90
N PHE A 606 16.69 -40.43 -30.04
CA PHE A 606 18.02 -40.92 -30.35
C PHE A 606 18.65 -41.74 -29.21
N ILE A 607 18.45 -41.35 -27.96
CA ILE A 607 18.83 -42.15 -26.78
C ILE A 607 18.12 -43.51 -26.82
N GLY A 608 16.83 -43.53 -27.14
CA GLY A 608 16.06 -44.75 -27.34
C GLY A 608 16.66 -45.64 -28.43
N PHE A 609 17.06 -45.07 -29.56
CA PHE A 609 17.77 -45.81 -30.62
C PHE A 609 19.07 -46.44 -30.12
N LEU A 610 19.91 -45.68 -29.40
CA LEU A 610 21.15 -46.20 -28.82
C LEU A 610 20.88 -47.33 -27.82
N ASN A 611 19.81 -47.22 -27.03
CA ASN A 611 19.38 -48.27 -26.11
C ASN A 611 18.88 -49.52 -26.83
N ASP A 612 18.14 -49.39 -27.94
CA ASP A 612 17.73 -50.55 -28.75
C ASP A 612 18.95 -51.26 -29.38
N VAL A 613 19.93 -50.49 -29.85
CA VAL A 613 21.22 -51.02 -30.33
C VAL A 613 21.98 -51.74 -29.21
N ARG A 614 22.00 -51.18 -28.00
CA ARG A 614 22.62 -51.78 -26.82
C ARG A 614 21.90 -53.05 -26.38
N GLU A 615 20.57 -53.04 -26.33
CA GLU A 615 19.77 -54.21 -25.99
C GLU A 615 19.98 -55.32 -27.00
N LYS A 616 20.04 -55.00 -28.30
CA LYS A 616 20.35 -55.98 -29.35
C LYS A 616 21.76 -56.56 -29.19
N ARG A 617 22.74 -55.72 -28.84
CA ARG A 617 24.12 -56.14 -28.49
C ARG A 617 24.17 -57.04 -27.26
N HIS A 618 23.30 -56.81 -26.27
CA HIS A 618 23.21 -57.62 -25.05
C HIS A 618 22.43 -58.92 -25.26
N THR A 619 21.27 -58.91 -25.93
CA THR A 619 20.45 -60.11 -26.19
C THR A 619 21.15 -61.09 -27.11
N ASP A 620 21.99 -60.61 -28.03
CA ASP A 620 23.00 -61.41 -28.69
C ASP A 620 24.19 -61.70 -27.73
N LEU A 621 23.92 -62.13 -26.48
CA LEU A 621 24.86 -62.52 -25.39
C LEU A 621 26.04 -63.38 -25.87
N ARG A 622 25.88 -63.99 -27.04
CA ARG A 622 26.89 -64.71 -27.77
C ARG A 622 28.06 -63.84 -28.18
N LEU A 623 27.94 -62.60 -28.64
CA LEU A 623 29.09 -61.91 -29.27
C LEU A 623 30.19 -61.54 -28.26
N ALA A 624 29.86 -60.91 -27.13
CA ALA A 624 30.85 -60.59 -26.09
C ALA A 624 31.45 -61.84 -25.46
N GLN A 625 30.60 -62.84 -25.17
CA GLN A 625 31.07 -64.14 -24.68
C GLN A 625 31.89 -64.87 -25.75
N GLN A 626 31.57 -64.74 -27.05
CA GLN A 626 32.28 -65.38 -28.16
C GLN A 626 33.62 -64.72 -28.42
N THR A 627 33.72 -63.38 -28.44
CA THR A 627 35.00 -62.69 -28.62
C THR A 627 35.93 -62.97 -27.45
N ARG A 628 35.39 -62.97 -26.22
CA ARG A 628 36.14 -63.34 -25.02
C ARG A 628 36.53 -64.81 -25.01
N ASN A 629 35.59 -65.73 -25.25
CA ASN A 629 35.89 -67.16 -25.35
C ASN A 629 36.88 -67.47 -26.48
N ALA A 630 36.82 -66.75 -27.60
CA ALA A 630 37.76 -66.89 -28.70
C ALA A 630 39.16 -66.38 -28.32
N ALA A 631 39.25 -65.28 -27.58
CA ALA A 631 40.51 -64.79 -27.02
C ALA A 631 41.10 -65.76 -25.99
N ASP A 632 40.28 -66.27 -25.07
CA ASP A 632 40.69 -67.26 -24.06
C ASP A 632 41.09 -68.60 -24.70
N ALA A 633 40.37 -69.04 -25.73
CA ALA A 633 40.74 -70.22 -26.51
C ALA A 633 42.06 -70.02 -27.25
N ALA A 634 42.27 -68.86 -27.88
CA ALA A 634 43.52 -68.53 -28.54
C ALA A 634 44.69 -68.42 -27.54
N LEU A 635 44.46 -67.94 -26.32
CA LEU A 635 45.44 -67.92 -25.24
C LEU A 635 45.83 -69.34 -24.79
N LYS A 636 44.86 -70.25 -24.67
CA LYS A 636 45.13 -71.66 -24.34
C LYS A 636 45.96 -72.35 -25.42
N VAL A 637 45.63 -72.12 -26.70
CA VAL A 637 46.41 -72.63 -27.84
C VAL A 637 47.83 -72.05 -27.82
N TYR A 638 47.97 -70.74 -27.56
CA TYR A 638 49.28 -70.12 -27.40
C TYR A 638 50.08 -70.75 -26.26
N ASN A 639 49.46 -71.03 -25.11
CA ASN A 639 50.14 -71.69 -24.00
C ASN A 639 50.65 -73.10 -24.36
N ALA A 640 49.84 -73.86 -25.10
CA ALA A 640 50.18 -75.22 -25.52
C ALA A 640 51.34 -75.22 -26.51
N GLU A 641 51.32 -74.32 -27.49
CA GLU A 641 52.29 -74.31 -28.58
C GLU A 641 53.57 -73.50 -28.29
N LYS A 642 53.61 -72.68 -27.22
CA LYS A 642 54.74 -71.77 -26.94
C LYS A 642 56.09 -72.47 -26.80
N THR A 643 56.10 -73.72 -26.34
CA THR A 643 57.30 -74.53 -26.08
C THR A 643 57.62 -75.49 -27.24
N HIS A 644 56.95 -75.37 -28.39
CA HIS A 644 57.21 -76.25 -29.53
C HIS A 644 58.47 -75.80 -30.27
N HIS A 645 59.39 -76.75 -30.45
CA HIS A 645 60.67 -76.53 -31.13
C HIS A 645 60.67 -77.21 -32.51
N CYS A 646 61.31 -76.60 -33.50
CA CYS A 646 61.52 -77.12 -34.83
C CYS A 646 62.99 -76.94 -35.21
N TRP A 647 63.73 -78.03 -35.42
CA TRP A 647 65.14 -77.96 -35.80
C TRP A 647 65.37 -77.29 -37.17
N LEU A 648 64.34 -77.26 -38.02
CA LEU A 648 64.38 -76.59 -39.34
C LEU A 648 64.33 -75.06 -39.24
N THR A 649 64.11 -74.48 -38.06
CA THR A 649 64.07 -73.02 -37.83
C THR A 649 65.23 -72.54 -36.96
N PHE A 650 66.44 -73.07 -37.19
CA PHE A 650 67.65 -72.78 -36.41
C PHE A 650 68.05 -71.29 -36.36
N TRP A 651 67.59 -70.48 -37.32
CA TRP A 651 67.79 -69.03 -37.34
C TRP A 651 66.79 -68.24 -36.49
N ASP A 652 65.80 -68.91 -35.88
CA ASP A 652 64.71 -68.36 -35.06
C ASP A 652 64.66 -69.14 -33.72
N ASP A 653 65.83 -69.42 -33.14
CA ASP A 653 66.05 -70.22 -31.91
C ASP A 653 65.38 -71.61 -31.92
N ASN A 654 65.29 -72.23 -33.10
CA ASN A 654 64.54 -73.48 -33.32
C ASN A 654 63.06 -73.37 -32.90
N THR A 655 62.43 -72.19 -32.99
CA THR A 655 61.02 -71.99 -32.62
C THR A 655 60.07 -72.51 -33.72
N HIS A 656 59.03 -73.26 -33.37
CA HIS A 656 58.06 -73.75 -34.36
C HIS A 656 57.22 -72.61 -35.00
N PRO A 657 57.00 -72.59 -36.33
CA PRO A 657 56.19 -71.56 -37.00
C PRO A 657 54.76 -71.43 -36.44
N ASP A 658 54.18 -72.54 -35.97
CA ASP A 658 52.85 -72.53 -35.35
C ASP A 658 52.84 -71.80 -34.00
N ALA A 659 53.91 -71.83 -33.22
CA ALA A 659 54.01 -71.05 -31.98
C ALA A 659 53.91 -69.53 -32.22
N HIS A 660 54.57 -69.03 -33.27
CA HIS A 660 54.41 -67.63 -33.71
C HIS A 660 53.02 -67.35 -34.28
N ARG A 661 52.39 -68.32 -34.96
CA ARG A 661 51.03 -68.20 -35.50
C ARG A 661 50.01 -68.15 -34.37
N ALA A 662 50.11 -69.01 -33.36
CA ALA A 662 49.26 -69.05 -32.18
C ALA A 662 49.34 -67.74 -31.37
N GLN A 663 50.55 -67.20 -31.16
CA GLN A 663 50.73 -65.88 -30.54
C GLN A 663 50.02 -64.76 -31.33
N ARG A 664 50.22 -64.70 -32.65
CA ARG A 664 49.59 -63.70 -33.51
C ARG A 664 48.06 -63.84 -33.52
N ASN A 665 47.56 -65.07 -33.49
CA ASN A 665 46.14 -65.36 -33.40
C ASN A 665 45.53 -64.91 -32.07
N TYR A 666 46.26 -65.09 -30.95
CA TYR A 666 45.86 -64.55 -29.65
C TYR A 666 45.75 -63.03 -29.66
N LEU A 667 46.79 -62.34 -30.13
CA LEU A 667 46.78 -60.87 -30.23
C LEU A 667 45.67 -60.35 -31.17
N ARG A 668 45.37 -61.06 -32.26
CA ARG A 668 44.24 -60.74 -33.16
C ARG A 668 42.87 -60.98 -32.51
N ALA A 669 42.73 -62.03 -31.71
CA ALA A 669 41.49 -62.31 -30.99
C ALA A 669 41.23 -61.27 -29.90
N GLU A 670 42.27 -60.87 -29.16
CA GLU A 670 42.20 -59.78 -28.17
C GLU A 670 41.92 -58.42 -28.82
N GLN A 671 42.51 -58.11 -29.98
CA GLN A 671 42.17 -56.91 -30.76
C GLN A 671 40.66 -56.83 -31.07
N ARG A 672 40.05 -57.94 -31.49
CA ARG A 672 38.61 -58.00 -31.79
C ARG A 672 37.75 -57.74 -30.56
N ASP A 673 38.13 -58.27 -29.40
CA ASP A 673 37.42 -58.01 -28.15
C ASP A 673 37.59 -56.55 -27.69
N MET A 674 38.78 -55.98 -27.85
CA MET A 674 39.03 -54.56 -27.58
C MET A 674 38.25 -53.63 -28.51
N ASP A 675 38.15 -53.94 -29.81
CA ASP A 675 37.36 -53.13 -30.77
C ASP A 675 35.85 -53.19 -30.51
N ARG A 676 35.34 -54.32 -29.98
CA ARG A 676 33.97 -54.40 -29.44
C ARG A 676 33.82 -53.45 -28.25
N ARG A 677 34.72 -53.52 -27.27
CA ARG A 677 34.70 -52.67 -26.06
C ARG A 677 34.79 -51.18 -26.40
N ARG A 678 35.61 -50.79 -27.38
CA ARG A 678 35.66 -49.42 -27.91
C ARG A 678 34.32 -48.95 -28.45
N GLY A 679 33.60 -49.83 -29.16
CA GLY A 679 32.24 -49.56 -29.61
C GLY A 679 31.26 -49.33 -28.47
N ASP A 680 31.35 -50.11 -27.38
CA ASP A 680 30.49 -49.93 -26.20
C ASP A 680 30.80 -48.63 -25.46
N ILE A 681 32.08 -48.27 -25.32
CA ILE A 681 32.51 -46.97 -24.74
C ILE A 681 32.00 -45.81 -25.61
N LEU A 682 32.04 -45.93 -26.94
CA LEU A 682 31.50 -44.91 -27.84
C LEU A 682 29.99 -44.72 -27.68
N ILE A 683 29.21 -45.82 -27.67
CA ILE A 683 27.75 -45.76 -27.48
C ILE A 683 27.42 -45.09 -26.14
N ASP A 684 28.16 -45.43 -25.09
CA ASP A 684 28.04 -44.82 -23.78
C ASP A 684 28.31 -43.30 -23.80
N VAL A 685 29.40 -42.86 -24.42
CA VAL A 685 29.74 -41.43 -24.52
C VAL A 685 28.73 -40.68 -25.39
N LEU A 686 28.24 -41.29 -26.48
CA LEU A 686 27.18 -40.71 -27.32
C LEU A 686 25.88 -40.54 -26.54
N GLU A 687 25.45 -41.56 -25.80
CA GLU A 687 24.25 -41.48 -24.96
C GLU A 687 24.41 -40.39 -23.90
N GLU A 688 25.55 -40.30 -23.22
CA GLU A 688 25.82 -39.24 -22.23
C GLU A 688 25.82 -37.86 -22.87
N THR A 689 26.47 -37.69 -24.02
CA THR A 689 26.49 -36.43 -24.76
C THR A 689 25.07 -35.97 -25.08
N VAL A 690 24.23 -36.86 -25.63
CA VAL A 690 22.85 -36.53 -25.99
C VAL A 690 21.95 -36.38 -24.75
N THR A 691 22.24 -37.09 -23.66
CA THR A 691 21.54 -36.93 -22.38
C THR A 691 21.84 -35.57 -21.76
N GLU A 692 23.08 -35.10 -21.82
CA GLU A 692 23.47 -33.75 -21.37
C GLU A 692 22.85 -32.67 -22.26
N MET A 693 22.81 -32.87 -23.60
CA MET A 693 22.08 -32.00 -24.52
C MET A 693 20.60 -31.92 -24.15
N ARG A 694 19.94 -33.07 -23.95
CA ARG A 694 18.53 -33.14 -23.55
C ARG A 694 18.30 -32.44 -22.21
N THR A 695 19.14 -32.70 -21.22
CA THR A 695 19.03 -32.07 -19.89
C THR A 695 19.11 -30.54 -19.99
N TYR A 696 20.02 -30.03 -20.83
CA TYR A 696 20.12 -28.59 -21.08
C TYR A 696 18.87 -28.03 -21.78
N VAL A 697 18.31 -28.76 -22.75
CA VAL A 697 17.05 -28.41 -23.43
C VAL A 697 15.87 -28.42 -22.45
N ASP A 698 15.74 -29.46 -21.62
CA ASP A 698 14.67 -29.61 -20.63
C ASP A 698 14.71 -28.47 -19.60
N LYS A 699 15.89 -28.15 -19.06
CA LYS A 699 16.06 -27.02 -18.12
C LYS A 699 15.82 -25.66 -18.77
N THR A 700 16.08 -25.53 -20.07
CA THR A 700 15.76 -24.31 -20.83
C THR A 700 14.26 -24.22 -21.11
N LEU A 701 13.60 -25.35 -21.39
CA LEU A 701 12.15 -25.43 -21.53
C LEU A 701 11.45 -25.01 -20.23
N GLU A 702 11.96 -25.44 -19.07
CA GLU A 702 11.49 -24.97 -17.75
C GLU A 702 11.63 -23.43 -17.60
N GLU A 703 12.73 -22.85 -18.07
CA GLU A 703 12.93 -21.39 -18.06
C GLU A 703 11.94 -20.66 -18.99
N ILE A 704 11.64 -21.23 -20.17
CA ILE A 704 10.61 -20.71 -21.09
C ILE A 704 9.22 -20.80 -20.43
N ASP A 705 8.90 -21.93 -19.80
CA ASP A 705 7.64 -22.12 -19.07
C ASP A 705 7.49 -21.12 -17.92
N ASN A 706 8.59 -20.84 -17.21
CA ASN A 706 8.63 -19.81 -16.19
C ASN A 706 8.33 -18.41 -16.77
N TRP A 707 8.87 -18.06 -17.95
CA TRP A 707 8.54 -16.82 -18.64
C TRP A 707 7.07 -16.77 -19.10
N ILE A 708 6.52 -17.88 -19.58
CA ILE A 708 5.09 -17.97 -19.96
C ILE A 708 4.20 -17.75 -18.73
N ALA A 709 4.55 -18.33 -17.58
CA ALA A 709 3.83 -18.11 -16.33
C ALA A 709 3.84 -16.62 -15.93
N HIS A 710 5.00 -15.95 -15.99
CA HIS A 710 5.12 -14.54 -15.59
C HIS A 710 4.53 -13.55 -16.60
N LEU A 711 4.52 -13.85 -17.91
CA LEU A 711 4.02 -12.93 -18.93
C LEU A 711 2.54 -13.17 -19.27
N ALA A 712 2.07 -14.41 -19.22
CA ALA A 712 0.77 -14.79 -19.79
C ALA A 712 -0.19 -15.47 -18.80
N VAL A 713 0.16 -16.66 -18.29
CA VAL A 713 -0.82 -17.57 -17.65
C VAL A 713 -0.98 -17.31 -16.14
N GLY A 714 0.12 -17.02 -15.44
CA GLY A 714 0.19 -17.16 -13.98
C GLY A 714 0.40 -18.61 -13.53
N ASP A 715 0.66 -18.81 -12.23
CA ASP A 715 0.74 -20.12 -11.57
C ASP A 715 0.32 -20.01 -10.10
N ASP A 716 -0.83 -20.58 -9.77
CA ASP A 716 -1.39 -20.54 -8.40
C ASP A 716 -0.53 -21.31 -7.38
N ASN A 717 0.18 -22.37 -7.80
CA ASN A 717 1.01 -23.17 -6.90
C ASN A 717 2.24 -22.40 -6.39
N PHE A 718 2.75 -21.48 -7.20
CA PHE A 718 3.88 -20.62 -6.88
C PHE A 718 3.47 -19.17 -6.60
N ASN A 719 2.16 -18.89 -6.51
CA ASN A 719 1.60 -17.55 -6.31
C ASN A 719 2.10 -16.52 -7.35
N ILE A 720 2.25 -16.97 -8.60
CA ILE A 720 2.70 -16.14 -9.73
C ILE A 720 1.46 -15.56 -10.42
N VAL A 721 1.36 -14.24 -10.46
CA VAL A 721 0.36 -13.55 -11.30
C VAL A 721 1.00 -13.23 -12.65
N GLY A 722 0.33 -13.60 -13.75
CA GLY A 722 0.79 -13.27 -15.10
C GLY A 722 0.63 -11.78 -15.44
N LEU A 723 1.55 -11.22 -16.23
CA LEU A 723 1.47 -9.82 -16.66
C LEU A 723 0.20 -9.54 -17.50
N TYR A 724 -0.16 -10.44 -18.42
CA TYR A 724 -1.36 -10.30 -19.25
C TYR A 724 -2.66 -10.16 -18.42
N PRO A 725 -3.00 -11.08 -17.50
CA PRO A 725 -4.17 -10.93 -16.65
C PRO A 725 -4.04 -9.72 -15.71
N ARG A 726 -2.83 -9.35 -15.26
CA ARG A 726 -2.61 -8.15 -14.43
C ARG A 726 -2.92 -6.85 -15.18
N VAL A 727 -2.58 -6.75 -16.46
CA VAL A 727 -2.93 -5.59 -17.30
C VAL A 727 -4.45 -5.51 -17.48
N ALA A 728 -5.12 -6.64 -17.67
CA ALA A 728 -6.58 -6.70 -17.78
C ALA A 728 -7.27 -6.28 -16.47
N GLU A 729 -6.81 -6.78 -15.32
CA GLU A 729 -7.28 -6.38 -14.00
C GLU A 729 -7.09 -4.87 -13.77
N SER A 730 -5.89 -4.35 -14.08
CA SER A 730 -5.60 -2.92 -13.94
C SER A 730 -6.49 -2.07 -14.87
N LEU A 731 -6.69 -2.48 -16.12
CA LEU A 731 -7.59 -1.78 -17.04
C LEU A 731 -9.03 -1.74 -16.50
N GLU A 732 -9.51 -2.84 -15.91
CA GLU A 732 -10.84 -2.90 -15.32
C GLU A 732 -10.95 -1.97 -14.10
N GLY A 733 -9.91 -1.92 -13.25
CA GLY A 733 -9.87 -0.97 -12.14
C GLY A 733 -9.82 0.49 -12.57
N VAL A 734 -9.16 0.81 -13.69
CA VAL A 734 -9.17 2.16 -14.30
C VAL A 734 -10.58 2.52 -14.78
N LYS A 735 -11.27 1.61 -15.47
CA LYS A 735 -12.67 1.80 -15.90
C LYS A 735 -13.63 1.96 -14.73
N SER A 736 -13.49 1.12 -13.70
CA SER A 736 -14.33 1.19 -12.50
C SER A 736 -14.22 2.56 -11.79
N ASN A 737 -13.03 3.15 -11.77
CA ASN A 737 -12.81 4.49 -11.23
C ASN A 737 -13.50 5.58 -12.06
N HIS A 738 -13.54 5.45 -13.38
CA HIS A 738 -14.28 6.37 -14.26
C HIS A 738 -15.78 6.21 -14.15
N ASP A 739 -16.29 4.98 -14.10
CA ASP A 739 -17.71 4.71 -13.87
C ASP A 739 -18.18 5.30 -12.54
N LEU A 740 -17.31 5.32 -11.54
CA LEU A 740 -17.59 6.01 -10.28
C LEU A 740 -17.65 7.53 -10.45
N ASP A 741 -16.71 8.15 -11.16
CA ASP A 741 -16.76 9.60 -11.43
C ASP A 741 -18.00 9.99 -12.23
N MET A 742 -18.38 9.18 -13.21
CA MET A 742 -19.62 9.37 -13.97
C MET A 742 -20.85 9.32 -13.05
N ARG A 743 -20.83 8.44 -12.05
CA ARG A 743 -21.88 8.37 -11.02
C ARG A 743 -21.84 9.52 -10.02
N GLN A 744 -20.75 10.27 -9.89
CA GLN A 744 -20.69 11.49 -9.05
C GLN A 744 -21.37 12.71 -9.69
N GLY A 745 -21.81 12.58 -10.95
CA GLY A 745 -22.53 13.57 -11.73
C GLY A 745 -23.76 13.02 -12.43
N ASN A 746 -24.13 13.62 -13.55
CA ASN A 746 -25.10 13.06 -14.49
C ASN A 746 -24.36 12.21 -15.53
N PRO A 747 -24.53 10.87 -15.55
CA PRO A 747 -23.92 10.01 -16.56
C PRO A 747 -24.36 10.32 -18.00
N LYS A 748 -25.50 11.01 -18.17
CA LYS A 748 -26.08 11.41 -19.47
C LYS A 748 -25.82 12.87 -19.81
N PHE A 749 -24.84 13.51 -19.16
CA PHE A 749 -24.57 14.94 -19.37
C PHE A 749 -24.30 15.31 -20.84
N GLN A 750 -23.67 14.43 -21.62
CA GLN A 750 -23.41 14.71 -23.04
C GLN A 750 -24.70 14.93 -23.86
N THR A 751 -25.81 14.29 -23.47
CA THR A 751 -27.11 14.43 -24.15
C THR A 751 -28.04 15.42 -23.45
N GLU A 752 -28.04 15.45 -22.11
CA GLU A 752 -29.03 16.20 -21.32
C GLU A 752 -28.52 17.58 -20.87
N ARG A 753 -27.20 17.79 -20.82
CA ARG A 753 -26.53 19.03 -20.36
C ARG A 753 -26.97 19.53 -18.97
N GLN A 754 -27.51 18.66 -18.13
CA GLN A 754 -27.89 18.95 -16.75
C GLN A 754 -26.85 18.44 -15.76
N LEU A 755 -26.40 19.33 -14.86
CA LEU A 755 -25.51 19.01 -13.74
C LEU A 755 -26.27 18.22 -12.67
N ALA A 756 -25.56 17.35 -11.93
CA ALA A 756 -26.14 16.57 -10.85
C ALA A 756 -25.11 16.28 -9.75
N LYS A 757 -25.60 15.97 -8.53
CA LYS A 757 -24.78 15.54 -7.39
C LYS A 757 -23.66 16.54 -7.05
N VAL A 758 -22.38 16.16 -7.20
CA VAL A 758 -21.23 16.90 -6.63
C VAL A 758 -20.11 17.21 -7.62
N SER A 759 -20.06 16.48 -8.74
CA SER A 759 -19.08 16.76 -9.81
C SER A 759 -19.60 16.32 -11.17
N GLN A 760 -19.06 16.86 -12.25
CA GLN A 760 -19.47 16.49 -13.61
C GLN A 760 -18.28 16.32 -14.54
N ILE A 761 -18.23 15.19 -15.24
CA ILE A 761 -17.38 15.02 -16.42
C ILE A 761 -18.05 15.72 -17.60
N ILE A 762 -17.34 16.69 -18.19
CA ILE A 762 -17.90 17.58 -19.23
C ILE A 762 -17.48 17.19 -20.66
N ALA A 763 -16.33 16.54 -20.81
CA ALA A 763 -15.81 16.00 -22.06
C ALA A 763 -15.20 14.62 -21.79
N ASP A 764 -15.33 13.67 -22.72
CA ASP A 764 -14.77 12.32 -22.59
C ASP A 764 -14.29 11.83 -23.96
N HIS A 765 -13.24 11.00 -23.97
CA HIS A 765 -12.58 10.57 -25.20
C HIS A 765 -12.61 9.06 -25.34
N THR A 766 -12.77 8.61 -26.57
CA THR A 766 -12.80 7.18 -26.89
C THR A 766 -11.47 6.73 -27.46
N TYR A 767 -10.98 5.60 -26.96
CA TYR A 767 -9.79 4.97 -27.51
C TYR A 767 -10.05 4.52 -28.94
N GLN A 768 -9.13 4.85 -29.83
CA GLN A 768 -9.11 4.33 -31.18
C GLN A 768 -7.88 3.44 -31.30
N SER A 769 -8.11 2.16 -31.61
CA SER A 769 -7.01 1.21 -31.84
C SER A 769 -6.27 1.62 -33.11
N ASP A 770 -4.94 1.73 -32.99
CA ASP A 770 -4.05 2.02 -34.11
C ASP A 770 -2.97 0.93 -34.17
N GLY A 771 -3.00 0.14 -35.24
CA GLY A 771 -2.02 -0.93 -35.50
C GLY A 771 -0.58 -0.41 -35.60
N THR A 772 -0.39 0.87 -35.92
CA THR A 772 0.92 1.53 -35.98
C THR A 772 1.52 1.70 -34.58
N MET A 773 0.71 2.11 -33.60
CA MET A 773 1.14 2.27 -32.21
C MET A 773 1.52 0.92 -31.59
N VAL A 774 0.78 -0.13 -31.92
CA VAL A 774 1.11 -1.51 -31.50
C VAL A 774 2.45 -1.93 -32.10
N ALA A 775 2.66 -1.72 -33.41
CA ALA A 775 3.92 -2.05 -34.07
C ALA A 775 5.12 -1.29 -33.47
N GLN A 776 4.98 0.01 -33.21
CA GLN A 776 6.01 0.83 -32.56
C GLN A 776 6.31 0.36 -31.13
N SER A 777 5.29 -0.07 -30.38
CA SER A 777 5.48 -0.62 -29.02
C SER A 777 6.20 -1.97 -29.06
N LEU A 778 5.81 -2.86 -29.97
CA LEU A 778 6.47 -4.16 -30.17
C LEU A 778 7.93 -4.03 -30.59
N GLU A 779 8.26 -3.04 -31.42
CA GLU A 779 9.63 -2.76 -31.86
C GLU A 779 10.58 -2.54 -30.67
N LYS A 780 10.08 -1.93 -29.58
CA LYS A 780 10.87 -1.65 -28.37
C LYS A 780 10.96 -2.84 -27.42
N ILE A 781 10.22 -3.93 -27.65
CA ILE A 781 10.31 -5.15 -26.84
C ILE A 781 11.35 -6.08 -27.47
N ARG A 782 12.33 -6.50 -26.65
CA ARG A 782 13.45 -7.33 -27.11
C ARG A 782 13.79 -8.45 -26.13
N TRP A 783 14.06 -9.62 -26.71
CA TRP A 783 14.60 -10.77 -26.00
C TRP A 783 16.13 -10.79 -26.09
N ALA A 784 16.76 -11.00 -24.94
CA ALA A 784 18.19 -11.26 -24.77
C ALA A 784 18.39 -12.63 -24.10
N GLY A 785 19.59 -13.18 -24.20
CA GLY A 785 19.90 -14.47 -23.60
C GLY A 785 21.39 -14.65 -23.32
N GLU A 786 21.70 -15.43 -22.29
CA GLU A 786 23.05 -15.77 -21.88
C GLU A 786 23.18 -17.29 -21.66
N GLU A 787 24.34 -17.86 -22.04
CA GLU A 787 24.65 -19.26 -21.76
C GLU A 787 25.07 -19.40 -20.29
N VAL A 788 24.32 -20.21 -19.53
CA VAL A 788 24.67 -20.62 -18.18
C VAL A 788 25.01 -22.11 -18.19
N ALA A 789 25.71 -22.59 -17.16
CA ALA A 789 26.27 -23.95 -17.14
C ALA A 789 25.26 -25.07 -17.44
N ASP A 790 23.99 -24.91 -17.04
CA ASP A 790 22.97 -25.96 -17.12
C ASP A 790 21.74 -25.62 -17.98
N ARG A 791 21.58 -24.37 -18.45
CA ARG A 791 20.46 -23.92 -19.27
C ARG A 791 20.78 -22.62 -20.02
N LEU A 792 19.94 -22.28 -20.99
CA LEU A 792 19.91 -20.93 -21.55
C LEU A 792 19.07 -20.02 -20.64
N ARG A 793 19.64 -18.92 -20.15
CA ARG A 793 18.89 -17.92 -19.39
C ARG A 793 18.36 -16.86 -20.34
N LEU A 794 17.05 -16.67 -20.36
CA LEU A 794 16.37 -15.71 -21.23
C LEU A 794 15.93 -14.48 -20.44
N ILE A 795 15.96 -13.33 -21.09
CA ILE A 795 15.55 -12.05 -20.52
C ILE A 795 14.68 -11.32 -21.55
N CYS A 796 13.47 -10.94 -21.17
CA CYS A 796 12.61 -10.05 -21.94
C CYS A 796 12.64 -8.66 -21.31
N GLY A 797 12.63 -7.61 -22.13
CA GLY A 797 12.73 -6.24 -21.65
C GLY A 797 12.33 -5.21 -22.70
N ILE A 798 12.40 -3.94 -22.32
CA ILE A 798 12.01 -2.80 -23.14
C ILE A 798 13.23 -1.90 -23.39
N ASP A 799 13.46 -1.52 -24.64
CA ASP A 799 14.43 -0.51 -25.03
C ASP A 799 13.79 0.89 -24.98
N PHE A 800 14.25 1.71 -24.04
CA PHE A 800 13.87 3.12 -23.96
C PHE A 800 14.92 4.02 -24.65
N PRO A 801 14.53 5.13 -25.30
CA PRO A 801 15.46 6.17 -25.73
C PRO A 801 16.28 6.69 -24.55
N GLY A 802 17.53 7.07 -24.81
CA GLY A 802 18.39 7.70 -23.81
C GLY A 802 17.93 9.10 -23.42
N ASP A 803 18.54 9.68 -22.39
CA ASP A 803 18.14 10.98 -21.82
C ASP A 803 18.28 12.16 -22.81
N THR A 804 19.09 12.00 -23.85
CA THR A 804 19.23 12.93 -24.97
C THR A 804 18.96 12.22 -26.30
N PRO A 805 18.55 12.92 -27.38
CA PRO A 805 18.33 12.31 -28.69
C PRO A 805 19.50 11.47 -29.21
N ASP A 806 20.73 11.85 -28.85
CA ASP A 806 21.97 11.18 -29.26
C ASP A 806 22.45 10.10 -28.27
N ALA A 807 21.79 9.94 -27.12
CA ALA A 807 22.19 8.94 -26.12
C ALA A 807 21.71 7.54 -26.53
N PRO A 808 22.51 6.48 -26.26
CA PRO A 808 22.14 5.12 -26.60
C PRO A 808 20.86 4.70 -25.87
N THR A 809 20.10 3.80 -26.49
CA THR A 809 18.90 3.24 -25.86
C THR A 809 19.25 2.47 -24.59
N VAL A 810 18.44 2.64 -23.55
CA VAL A 810 18.57 1.94 -22.27
C VAL A 810 17.65 0.72 -22.27
N TYR A 811 18.25 -0.48 -22.22
CA TYR A 811 17.50 -1.74 -22.09
C TYR A 811 17.12 -1.98 -20.63
N VAL A 812 15.81 -2.01 -20.35
CA VAL A 812 15.28 -2.27 -19.00
C VAL A 812 14.58 -3.63 -19.00
N PRO A 813 15.10 -4.63 -18.28
CA PRO A 813 14.53 -5.98 -18.28
C PRO A 813 13.27 -6.06 -17.40
N PHE A 814 12.32 -6.91 -17.81
CA PHE A 814 11.26 -7.35 -16.93
C PHE A 814 11.83 -8.16 -15.77
N ARG A 815 11.28 -7.95 -14.58
CA ARG A 815 11.73 -8.58 -13.34
C ARG A 815 10.84 -9.76 -12.99
N ARG A 816 11.43 -10.80 -12.40
CA ARG A 816 10.75 -11.99 -11.83
C ARG A 816 11.09 -12.22 -10.35
N ASP A 817 12.11 -11.51 -9.86
CA ASP A 817 12.75 -11.65 -8.55
C ASP A 817 12.27 -10.62 -7.51
N VAL A 818 11.37 -9.72 -7.89
CA VAL A 818 10.86 -8.64 -7.03
C VAL A 818 9.54 -9.00 -6.37
N GLN A 819 9.19 -8.33 -5.27
CA GLN A 819 7.87 -8.45 -4.66
C GLN A 819 6.80 -7.99 -5.65
N ASN A 820 5.87 -8.88 -6.02
CA ASN A 820 4.83 -8.67 -7.05
C ASN A 820 5.39 -8.30 -8.45
N PRO A 821 6.03 -9.25 -9.15
CA PRO A 821 6.64 -9.02 -10.48
C PRO A 821 5.69 -8.45 -11.53
N ALA A 822 4.44 -8.93 -11.54
CA ALA A 822 3.42 -8.51 -12.51
C ALA A 822 3.12 -7.01 -12.41
N THR A 823 3.04 -6.47 -11.19
CA THR A 823 2.79 -5.03 -10.98
C THR A 823 4.00 -4.19 -11.38
N HIS A 824 5.22 -4.65 -11.09
CA HIS A 824 6.43 -3.97 -11.56
C HIS A 824 6.51 -3.91 -13.10
N ASN A 825 6.32 -5.05 -13.76
CA ASN A 825 6.38 -5.15 -15.21
C ASN A 825 5.23 -4.40 -15.89
N LEU A 826 4.04 -4.35 -15.29
CA LEU A 826 2.92 -3.53 -15.75
C LEU A 826 3.30 -2.05 -15.79
N ARG A 827 3.95 -1.50 -14.74
CA ARG A 827 4.39 -0.10 -14.75
C ARG A 827 5.37 0.19 -15.88
N LEU A 828 6.30 -0.75 -16.12
CA LEU A 828 7.27 -0.61 -17.21
C LEU A 828 6.60 -0.58 -18.58
N LEU A 829 5.65 -1.50 -18.80
CA LEU A 829 4.89 -1.59 -20.04
C LEU A 829 3.98 -0.38 -20.23
N ALA A 830 3.26 0.04 -19.18
CA ALA A 830 2.39 1.22 -19.23
C ALA A 830 3.17 2.49 -19.57
N ARG A 831 4.40 2.65 -19.05
CA ARG A 831 5.29 3.77 -19.39
C ARG A 831 5.70 3.77 -20.87
N LEU A 832 5.85 2.60 -21.50
CA LEU A 832 6.11 2.50 -22.94
C LEU A 832 4.86 2.94 -23.73
N THR A 833 3.70 2.39 -23.39
CA THR A 833 2.45 2.57 -24.12
C THR A 833 1.73 3.88 -23.82
N GLU A 834 2.19 4.64 -22.85
CA GLU A 834 1.69 5.99 -22.54
C GLU A 834 2.27 7.06 -23.47
N ARG A 835 3.44 6.82 -24.07
CA ARG A 835 4.17 7.81 -24.88
C ARG A 835 3.38 8.42 -26.04
N PRO A 836 2.60 7.64 -26.83
CA PRO A 836 1.82 8.21 -27.92
C PRO A 836 0.76 9.21 -27.45
N TYR A 837 0.40 9.17 -26.16
CA TYR A 837 -0.70 9.93 -25.58
C TYR A 837 -0.23 11.12 -24.74
N GLN A 838 1.07 11.43 -24.70
CA GLN A 838 1.60 12.54 -23.91
C GLN A 838 1.08 13.91 -24.38
N SER A 839 0.75 14.08 -25.67
CA SER A 839 0.21 15.33 -26.21
C SER A 839 -1.25 15.58 -25.81
N LEU A 840 -2.02 14.55 -25.43
CA LEU A 840 -3.43 14.70 -24.99
C LEU A 840 -3.54 15.70 -23.83
N GLN A 841 -2.54 15.72 -22.95
CA GLN A 841 -2.48 16.68 -21.85
C GLN A 841 -2.39 18.13 -22.34
N GLN A 842 -1.69 18.40 -23.44
CA GLN A 842 -1.45 19.78 -23.90
C GLN A 842 -2.62 20.33 -24.72
N GLU A 843 -3.42 19.48 -25.37
CA GLU A 843 -4.39 19.91 -26.39
C GLU A 843 -5.77 20.30 -25.82
N GLN A 844 -6.07 19.90 -24.57
CA GLN A 844 -7.44 19.89 -24.02
C GLN A 844 -7.55 20.39 -22.56
N PRO A 845 -7.14 21.63 -22.25
CA PRO A 845 -7.40 22.22 -20.94
C PRO A 845 -8.90 22.42 -20.72
N LEU A 846 -9.36 22.30 -19.47
CA LEU A 846 -10.77 22.43 -19.13
C LEU A 846 -11.34 23.82 -19.51
N ALA A 847 -10.55 24.89 -19.41
CA ALA A 847 -10.98 26.23 -19.83
C ALA A 847 -11.33 26.32 -21.32
N LYS A 848 -10.77 25.45 -22.17
CA LYS A 848 -11.11 25.38 -23.60
C LYS A 848 -12.37 24.54 -23.82
N GLU A 849 -12.46 23.37 -23.18
CA GLU A 849 -13.62 22.47 -23.32
C GLU A 849 -14.92 23.09 -22.78
N ILE A 850 -14.84 23.87 -21.71
CA ILE A 850 -16.02 24.47 -21.09
C ILE A 850 -16.72 25.48 -22.00
N ALA A 851 -15.96 26.23 -22.82
CA ALA A 851 -16.51 27.19 -23.77
C ALA A 851 -17.27 26.53 -24.93
N ASN A 852 -16.98 25.25 -25.23
CA ASN A 852 -17.72 24.46 -26.22
C ASN A 852 -19.10 24.03 -25.70
N ILE A 853 -19.28 24.01 -24.38
CA ILE A 853 -20.49 23.54 -23.70
C ILE A 853 -21.36 24.71 -23.25
N TYR A 854 -20.71 25.73 -22.69
CA TYR A 854 -21.33 26.97 -22.24
C TYR A 854 -20.76 28.13 -23.07
N PRO A 855 -21.57 28.78 -23.92
CA PRO A 855 -21.07 29.79 -24.86
C PRO A 855 -20.40 31.00 -24.21
N ASP A 856 -20.83 31.36 -22.98
CA ASP A 856 -20.29 32.48 -22.23
C ASP A 856 -20.28 32.19 -20.71
N GLY A 857 -19.57 33.03 -19.96
CA GLY A 857 -19.45 32.89 -18.51
C GLY A 857 -20.79 33.01 -17.78
N ALA A 858 -21.76 33.75 -18.34
CA ALA A 858 -23.08 33.90 -17.71
C ALA A 858 -23.89 32.60 -17.78
N ALA A 859 -23.84 31.88 -18.91
CA ALA A 859 -24.43 30.55 -19.06
C ALA A 859 -23.82 29.55 -18.08
N LEU A 860 -22.49 29.57 -17.89
CA LEU A 860 -21.82 28.73 -16.89
C LEU A 860 -22.25 29.09 -15.45
N ALA A 861 -22.33 30.38 -15.12
CA ALA A 861 -22.76 30.84 -13.80
C ALA A 861 -24.20 30.39 -13.49
N GLN A 862 -25.08 30.44 -14.48
CA GLN A 862 -26.45 29.97 -14.34
C GLN A 862 -26.52 28.45 -14.16
N ALA A 863 -25.69 27.69 -14.88
CA ALA A 863 -25.62 26.24 -14.73
C ALA A 863 -25.11 25.82 -13.33
N LEU A 864 -24.11 26.53 -12.79
CA LEU A 864 -23.54 26.25 -11.47
C LEU A 864 -24.35 26.82 -10.30
N HIS A 865 -25.46 27.53 -10.56
CA HIS A 865 -26.29 28.15 -9.53
C HIS A 865 -26.79 27.09 -8.53
N ASN A 866 -26.63 27.36 -7.24
CA ASN A 866 -26.95 26.48 -6.09
C ASN A 866 -26.17 25.15 -5.97
N HIS A 867 -25.31 24.79 -6.93
CA HIS A 867 -24.59 23.53 -6.90
C HIS A 867 -23.47 23.48 -5.84
N ALA A 868 -22.86 24.62 -5.53
CA ALA A 868 -21.75 24.75 -4.58
C ALA A 868 -22.16 25.24 -3.19
N GLU A 869 -23.47 25.32 -2.89
CA GLU A 869 -23.96 25.78 -1.58
C GLU A 869 -23.36 24.95 -0.42
N PRO A 870 -22.96 25.60 0.70
CA PRO A 870 -22.37 24.88 1.83
C PRO A 870 -23.26 23.75 2.35
N PHE A 871 -22.64 22.66 2.78
CA PHE A 871 -23.33 21.46 3.23
C PHE A 871 -23.90 21.62 4.65
N TYR A 872 -24.96 22.42 4.80
CA TYR A 872 -25.72 22.54 6.04
C TYR A 872 -27.10 23.17 5.82
N ARG A 873 -27.95 23.14 6.86
CA ARG A 873 -29.19 23.91 6.96
C ARG A 873 -29.14 24.85 8.16
N VAL A 874 -29.63 26.08 7.93
CA VAL A 874 -29.82 27.10 8.96
C VAL A 874 -31.16 26.87 9.64
N LEU A 875 -31.20 26.83 10.97
CA LEU A 875 -32.44 26.81 11.73
C LEU A 875 -33.20 28.14 11.53
N GLY A 876 -34.50 28.08 11.25
CA GLY A 876 -35.32 29.27 10.98
C GLY A 876 -35.24 30.33 12.10
N GLY A 877 -35.07 31.60 11.71
CA GLY A 877 -34.98 32.73 12.64
C GLY A 877 -33.64 32.91 13.36
N GLN A 878 -32.64 32.06 13.08
CA GLN A 878 -31.30 32.17 13.66
C GLN A 878 -30.37 33.13 12.89
N THR A 879 -29.28 33.50 13.54
CA THR A 879 -28.35 34.52 13.04
C THR A 879 -27.56 34.02 11.83
N PRO A 880 -27.41 34.83 10.75
CA PRO A 880 -26.61 34.45 9.58
C PRO A 880 -25.13 34.24 9.92
N PRO A 881 -24.38 33.52 9.06
CA PRO A 881 -22.92 33.44 9.16
C PRO A 881 -22.31 34.85 9.16
N ALA A 882 -21.22 35.05 9.91
CA ALA A 882 -20.58 36.36 9.97
C ALA A 882 -19.81 36.68 8.68
N VAL A 883 -19.28 35.65 8.01
CA VAL A 883 -18.56 35.80 6.75
C VAL A 883 -19.05 34.75 5.75
N LYS A 884 -19.22 35.17 4.50
CA LYS A 884 -19.46 34.28 3.36
C LYS A 884 -18.37 34.50 2.34
N GLN A 885 -17.83 33.43 1.77
CA GLN A 885 -16.79 33.50 0.76
C GLN A 885 -17.09 32.55 -0.38
N THR A 886 -16.75 32.98 -1.60
CA THR A 886 -16.84 32.14 -2.78
C THR A 886 -15.54 32.22 -3.58
N PHE A 887 -15.07 31.07 -4.04
CA PHE A 887 -13.88 30.95 -4.86
C PHE A 887 -14.19 30.13 -6.11
N LEU A 888 -13.74 30.60 -7.25
CA LEU A 888 -13.73 29.83 -8.49
C LEU A 888 -12.28 29.48 -8.83
N ARG A 889 -11.89 28.23 -8.59
CA ARG A 889 -10.59 27.70 -9.03
C ARG A 889 -10.68 27.28 -10.48
N VAL A 890 -9.83 27.86 -11.33
CA VAL A 890 -9.68 27.47 -12.73
C VAL A 890 -8.31 27.84 -13.27
N ASN A 891 -7.74 27.01 -14.14
CA ASN A 891 -6.58 27.38 -14.94
C ASN A 891 -7.04 27.78 -16.34
N TYR A 892 -6.77 29.02 -16.74
CA TYR A 892 -7.12 29.56 -18.06
C TYR A 892 -5.90 30.09 -18.84
N GLU A 893 -4.69 29.66 -18.47
CA GLU A 893 -3.40 29.96 -19.14
C GLU A 893 -3.15 31.45 -19.46
N ASN A 894 -3.78 32.38 -18.71
CA ASN A 894 -3.73 33.83 -18.95
C ASN A 894 -4.14 34.28 -20.36
N ASN A 895 -5.11 33.61 -20.98
CA ASN A 895 -5.73 34.07 -22.22
C ASN A 895 -6.74 35.20 -21.95
N ALA A 896 -6.65 36.33 -22.67
CA ALA A 896 -7.56 37.48 -22.52
C ALA A 896 -9.04 37.12 -22.69
N ALA A 897 -9.39 36.25 -23.64
CA ALA A 897 -10.78 35.84 -23.86
C ALA A 897 -11.31 34.98 -22.69
N ALA A 898 -10.49 34.07 -22.17
CA ALA A 898 -10.86 33.24 -21.03
C ALA A 898 -10.92 34.08 -19.73
N LYS A 899 -10.06 35.09 -19.60
CA LYS A 899 -10.12 36.05 -18.49
C LYS A 899 -11.44 36.81 -18.49
N ASP A 900 -11.86 37.35 -19.63
CA ASP A 900 -13.16 38.02 -19.77
C ASP A 900 -14.32 37.06 -19.45
N TYR A 901 -14.24 35.82 -19.93
CA TYR A 901 -15.22 34.77 -19.65
C TYR A 901 -15.42 34.53 -18.13
N PHE A 902 -14.34 34.31 -17.37
CA PHE A 902 -14.43 33.96 -15.94
C PHE A 902 -14.49 35.17 -15.00
N GLU A 903 -13.64 36.18 -15.21
CA GLU A 903 -13.53 37.32 -14.29
C GLU A 903 -14.61 38.38 -14.51
N VAL A 904 -15.17 38.47 -15.72
CA VAL A 904 -16.22 39.45 -16.04
C VAL A 904 -17.57 38.76 -16.20
N GLY A 905 -17.73 37.90 -17.22
CA GLY A 905 -19.01 37.29 -17.58
C GLY A 905 -19.57 36.40 -16.47
N PHE A 906 -18.81 35.41 -16.03
CA PHE A 906 -19.21 34.51 -14.94
C PHE A 906 -19.41 35.26 -13.62
N THR A 907 -18.45 36.08 -13.23
CA THR A 907 -18.48 36.80 -11.94
C THR A 907 -19.68 37.73 -11.83
N THR A 908 -19.97 38.52 -12.87
CA THR A 908 -21.11 39.44 -12.89
C THR A 908 -22.44 38.69 -12.74
N LYS A 909 -22.63 37.63 -13.54
CA LYS A 909 -23.86 36.85 -13.50
C LYS A 909 -24.02 36.11 -12.17
N PHE A 910 -22.96 35.44 -11.69
CA PHE A 910 -22.97 34.69 -10.44
C PHE A 910 -23.32 35.58 -9.24
N LEU A 911 -22.72 36.77 -9.13
CA LEU A 911 -23.04 37.72 -8.05
C LEU A 911 -24.46 38.28 -8.17
N SER A 912 -24.96 38.49 -9.39
CA SER A 912 -26.33 38.97 -9.62
C SER A 912 -27.39 37.97 -9.17
N ASP A 913 -27.12 36.66 -9.34
CA ASP A 913 -28.00 35.57 -8.93
C ASP A 913 -27.87 35.26 -7.43
N ASN A 914 -26.75 35.63 -6.81
CA ASN A 914 -26.43 35.35 -5.41
C ASN A 914 -26.20 36.63 -4.59
N LYS A 915 -27.18 37.55 -4.59
CA LYS A 915 -27.09 38.86 -3.90
C LYS A 915 -26.73 38.76 -2.42
N THR A 916 -27.04 37.65 -1.77
CA THR A 916 -26.78 37.41 -0.34
C THR A 916 -25.31 37.16 0.00
N LEU A 917 -24.42 37.07 -1.00
CA LEU A 917 -22.97 36.97 -0.84
C LEU A 917 -22.28 38.32 -0.64
N GLY A 918 -22.99 39.45 -0.82
CA GLY A 918 -22.41 40.78 -0.63
C GLY A 918 -21.27 41.12 -1.60
N GLY A 919 -21.24 40.51 -2.79
CA GLY A 919 -20.21 40.77 -3.81
C GLY A 919 -18.92 39.93 -3.67
N THR A 920 -18.91 38.92 -2.80
CA THR A 920 -17.70 38.12 -2.52
C THR A 920 -17.54 36.93 -3.48
N LEU A 921 -16.79 37.12 -4.56
CA LEU A 921 -16.30 36.04 -5.43
C LEU A 921 -14.86 36.34 -5.85
N SER A 922 -13.95 35.40 -5.59
CA SER A 922 -12.57 35.45 -6.08
C SER A 922 -12.33 34.35 -7.11
N VAL A 923 -12.03 34.74 -8.34
CA VAL A 923 -11.47 33.81 -9.34
C VAL A 923 -10.00 33.61 -9.00
N VAL A 924 -9.60 32.36 -8.73
CA VAL A 924 -8.25 32.01 -8.30
C VAL A 924 -7.60 31.06 -9.31
N PRO A 925 -6.30 31.26 -9.61
CA PRO A 925 -5.62 30.39 -10.55
C PRO A 925 -5.35 29.01 -9.92
N SER A 926 -5.16 28.01 -10.77
CA SER A 926 -4.99 26.59 -10.41
C SER A 926 -3.77 26.02 -11.11
N GLN A 927 -3.04 25.12 -10.45
CA GLN A 927 -2.02 24.32 -11.14
C GLN A 927 -2.66 23.18 -11.96
N ASP A 928 -3.84 22.72 -11.56
CA ASP A 928 -4.61 21.72 -12.31
C ASP A 928 -5.30 22.36 -13.53
N ARG A 929 -4.95 21.88 -14.72
CA ARG A 929 -5.50 22.34 -16.02
C ARG A 929 -6.83 21.72 -16.39
N TYR A 930 -7.26 20.67 -15.71
CA TYR A 930 -8.40 19.84 -16.13
C TYR A 930 -9.56 19.85 -15.14
N LYS A 931 -9.47 20.66 -14.08
CA LYS A 931 -10.52 20.82 -13.08
C LYS A 931 -10.89 22.30 -12.90
N LEU A 932 -12.19 22.55 -12.83
CA LEU A 932 -12.75 23.79 -12.30
C LEU A 932 -13.56 23.45 -11.07
N THR A 933 -13.30 24.15 -9.97
CA THR A 933 -14.01 23.93 -8.72
C THR A 933 -14.55 25.24 -8.20
N LEU A 934 -15.88 25.32 -8.06
CA LEU A 934 -16.54 26.39 -7.34
C LEU A 934 -16.65 25.96 -5.88
N VAL A 935 -16.07 26.73 -4.96
CA VAL A 935 -16.11 26.50 -3.51
C VAL A 935 -16.84 27.65 -2.84
N ARG A 936 -17.77 27.35 -1.94
CA ARG A 936 -18.39 28.34 -1.06
C ARG A 936 -18.19 27.93 0.40
N SER A 937 -17.81 28.88 1.25
CA SER A 937 -17.79 28.73 2.70
C SER A 937 -18.62 29.79 3.39
N ASP A 938 -19.31 29.35 4.44
CA ASP A 938 -20.00 30.21 5.40
C ASP A 938 -19.26 30.01 6.74
N ASP A 939 -18.64 31.07 7.26
CA ASP A 939 -17.66 31.01 8.35
C ASP A 939 -18.15 31.76 9.60
N LEU A 940 -17.60 31.37 10.76
CA LEU A 940 -17.94 31.91 12.08
C LEU A 940 -19.45 31.77 12.40
N ILE A 941 -19.97 30.56 12.21
CA ILE A 941 -21.36 30.16 12.49
C ILE A 941 -21.46 29.69 13.95
N PRO A 942 -22.35 30.27 14.78
CA PRO A 942 -22.64 29.73 16.11
C PRO A 942 -23.13 28.28 16.04
N SER A 943 -22.68 27.43 16.97
CA SER A 943 -23.06 26.00 17.02
C SER A 943 -24.58 25.78 17.03
N GLU A 944 -25.33 26.67 17.69
CA GLU A 944 -26.79 26.63 17.79
C GLU A 944 -27.53 26.93 16.47
N THR A 945 -26.87 27.48 15.46
CA THR A 945 -27.49 27.85 14.18
C THR A 945 -27.76 26.64 13.28
N PHE A 946 -27.04 25.53 13.47
CA PHE A 946 -27.16 24.34 12.64
C PHE A 946 -28.44 23.56 12.96
N ASP A 947 -29.33 23.42 11.97
CA ASP A 947 -30.63 22.72 12.12
C ASP A 947 -30.47 21.27 12.62
N VAL A 948 -29.51 20.55 12.05
CA VAL A 948 -29.18 19.16 12.39
C VAL A 948 -28.81 18.96 13.87
N ARG A 949 -28.25 19.97 14.54
CA ARG A 949 -27.98 19.91 15.98
C ARG A 949 -29.29 19.73 16.76
N HIS A 950 -30.32 20.49 16.39
CA HIS A 950 -31.64 20.40 17.01
C HIS A 950 -32.37 19.11 16.63
N ALA A 951 -32.22 18.66 15.38
CA ALA A 951 -32.78 17.39 14.93
C ALA A 951 -32.23 16.19 15.73
N CYS A 952 -30.94 16.19 16.07
CA CYS A 952 -30.31 15.11 16.83
C CYS A 952 -30.59 15.18 18.35
N PHE A 953 -31.09 16.30 18.86
CA PHE A 953 -31.22 16.53 20.31
C PHE A 953 -32.21 15.57 20.98
N ALA A 954 -33.35 15.28 20.33
CA ALA A 954 -34.33 14.35 20.87
C ALA A 954 -33.76 12.93 21.03
N ALA A 955 -32.99 12.47 20.04
CA ALA A 955 -32.33 11.18 20.08
C ALA A 955 -31.28 11.11 21.20
N TYR A 956 -30.51 12.18 21.41
CA TYR A 956 -29.58 12.32 22.53
C TYR A 956 -30.28 12.21 23.89
N GLN A 957 -31.40 12.91 24.09
CA GLN A 957 -32.14 12.83 25.35
C GLN A 957 -32.65 11.41 25.63
N GLN A 958 -33.14 10.70 24.60
CA GLN A 958 -33.64 9.33 24.73
C GLN A 958 -32.54 8.33 25.14
N MET A 959 -31.27 8.59 24.85
CA MET A 959 -30.17 7.70 25.25
C MET A 959 -30.09 7.51 26.77
N PHE A 960 -30.41 8.55 27.55
CA PHE A 960 -30.35 8.51 29.02
C PHE A 960 -31.45 7.66 29.66
N ASN A 961 -32.39 7.14 28.89
CA ASN A 961 -33.35 6.15 29.38
C ASN A 961 -32.65 4.83 29.74
N ASN A 962 -31.56 4.49 29.03
CA ASN A 962 -30.88 3.21 29.15
C ASN A 962 -29.38 3.34 29.44
N LEU A 963 -28.78 4.51 29.22
CA LEU A 963 -27.35 4.75 29.33
C LEU A 963 -27.02 5.82 30.36
N THR A 964 -25.87 5.67 31.00
CA THR A 964 -25.33 6.67 31.92
C THR A 964 -24.60 7.79 31.17
N SER A 965 -24.39 8.95 31.81
CA SER A 965 -23.59 10.04 31.24
C SER A 965 -22.18 9.61 30.85
N ARG A 966 -21.60 8.65 31.58
CA ARG A 966 -20.26 8.08 31.33
C ARG A 966 -20.20 7.17 30.11
N GLU A 967 -21.32 6.56 29.72
CA GLU A 967 -21.43 5.77 28.49
C GLU A 967 -21.72 6.63 27.27
N VAL A 968 -22.41 7.76 27.45
CA VAL A 968 -22.76 8.68 26.36
C VAL A 968 -21.57 9.57 26.00
N HIS A 969 -20.88 10.17 26.99
CA HIS A 969 -19.78 11.10 26.78
C HIS A 969 -18.41 10.49 27.10
N ILE A 970 -17.38 10.89 26.35
CA ILE A 970 -16.02 10.33 26.50
C ILE A 970 -15.08 11.19 27.34
N PHE A 971 -15.48 12.41 27.69
CA PHE A 971 -14.69 13.36 28.47
C PHE A 971 -15.32 13.64 29.84
N PRO A 972 -14.54 13.70 30.94
CA PRO A 972 -15.06 13.95 32.28
C PRO A 972 -15.95 15.19 32.38
N ALA A 973 -15.52 16.31 31.79
CA ALA A 973 -16.29 17.57 31.76
C ALA A 973 -17.73 17.37 31.26
N GLU A 974 -17.91 16.75 30.08
CA GLU A 974 -19.22 16.49 29.51
C GLU A 974 -20.01 15.41 30.27
N GLN A 975 -19.32 14.39 30.81
CA GLN A 975 -19.97 13.38 31.66
C GLN A 975 -20.61 14.03 32.89
N GLN A 976 -19.90 14.97 33.54
CA GLN A 976 -20.40 15.72 34.69
C GLN A 976 -21.45 16.76 34.29
N ALA A 977 -21.25 17.47 33.18
CA ALA A 977 -22.24 18.41 32.65
C ALA A 977 -23.58 17.72 32.39
N ALA A 978 -23.59 16.57 31.70
CA ALA A 978 -24.79 15.78 31.46
C ALA A 978 -25.44 15.27 32.76
N SER A 979 -24.63 14.95 33.79
CA SER A 979 -25.15 14.64 35.13
C SER A 979 -25.88 15.83 35.75
N TYR A 980 -25.27 17.03 35.75
CA TYR A 980 -25.91 18.24 36.29
C TYR A 980 -27.16 18.65 35.50
N GLN A 981 -27.18 18.51 34.17
CA GLN A 981 -28.37 18.79 33.35
C GLN A 981 -29.59 17.98 33.82
N ARG A 982 -29.37 16.70 34.18
CA ARG A 982 -30.42 15.84 34.75
C ARG A 982 -30.80 16.26 36.17
N LEU A 983 -29.82 16.62 37.00
CA LEU A 983 -30.08 17.10 38.36
C LEU A 983 -30.85 18.43 38.37
N ILE A 984 -30.58 19.35 37.45
CA ILE A 984 -31.33 20.59 37.27
C ILE A 984 -32.80 20.30 36.98
N LEU A 985 -33.07 19.35 36.07
CA LEU A 985 -34.44 18.91 35.77
C LEU A 985 -35.14 18.33 37.00
N ILE A 986 -34.45 17.47 37.76
CA ILE A 986 -35.07 16.73 38.88
C ILE A 986 -35.21 17.61 40.13
N LYS A 987 -34.16 18.34 40.50
CA LYS A 987 -34.05 19.09 41.76
C LYS A 987 -34.58 20.51 41.64
N LEU A 988 -34.31 21.21 40.53
CA LEU A 988 -34.75 22.58 40.33
C LEU A 988 -36.07 22.68 39.53
N LYS A 989 -36.57 21.57 38.99
CA LYS A 989 -37.79 21.50 38.16
C LYS A 989 -37.74 22.43 36.94
N LYS A 990 -36.54 22.69 36.42
CA LYS A 990 -36.32 23.49 35.21
C LYS A 990 -36.28 22.59 33.97
N PRO A 991 -36.67 23.09 32.78
CA PRO A 991 -36.62 22.29 31.56
C PRO A 991 -35.19 21.83 31.27
N TYR A 992 -35.06 20.63 30.70
CA TYR A 992 -33.77 20.09 30.30
C TYR A 992 -33.16 20.99 29.23
N ARG A 993 -31.96 21.50 29.50
CA ARG A 993 -31.18 22.31 28.55
C ARG A 993 -29.73 21.89 28.58
N ILE A 994 -29.07 22.01 27.43
CA ILE A 994 -27.64 21.76 27.33
C ILE A 994 -26.88 22.91 27.99
N LEU A 995 -25.99 22.55 28.92
CA LEU A 995 -25.08 23.51 29.55
C LEU A 995 -24.10 24.02 28.49
N ARG A 996 -23.84 25.31 28.53
CA ARG A 996 -22.87 25.97 27.66
C ARG A 996 -21.46 25.36 27.82
N PRO A 997 -20.68 25.23 26.73
CA PRO A 997 -19.32 24.65 26.77
C PRO A 997 -18.39 25.33 27.78
N GLU A 998 -18.58 26.64 27.99
CA GLU A 998 -17.86 27.44 28.99
C GLU A 998 -18.11 26.93 30.42
N VAL A 999 -19.33 26.49 30.74
CA VAL A 999 -19.68 25.88 32.03
C VAL A 999 -19.15 24.45 32.10
N ALA A 1000 -19.32 23.67 31.03
CA ALA A 1000 -18.83 22.30 30.97
C ALA A 1000 -17.32 22.23 31.24
N ALA A 1001 -16.53 23.18 30.72
CA ALA A 1001 -15.09 23.26 30.96
C ALA A 1001 -14.70 23.36 32.45
N LEU A 1002 -15.55 23.98 33.29
CA LEU A 1002 -15.32 24.07 34.74
C LEU A 1002 -15.59 22.75 35.49
N LEU A 1003 -16.19 21.76 34.83
CA LEU A 1003 -16.68 20.52 35.45
C LEU A 1003 -15.75 19.32 35.22
N GLU A 1004 -14.52 19.53 34.75
CA GLU A 1004 -13.53 18.47 34.57
C GLU A 1004 -13.25 17.73 35.89
N ASP A 1005 -13.13 18.47 37.00
CA ASP A 1005 -13.07 17.94 38.36
C ASP A 1005 -14.28 18.43 39.17
N ARG A 1006 -15.30 17.56 39.25
CA ARG A 1006 -16.53 17.82 40.01
C ARG A 1006 -16.25 18.12 41.48
N SER A 1007 -15.30 17.42 42.11
CA SER A 1007 -15.04 17.59 43.54
C SER A 1007 -14.46 18.97 43.83
N HIS A 1008 -13.45 19.37 43.07
CA HIS A 1008 -12.83 20.68 43.21
C HIS A 1008 -13.84 21.80 42.92
N PHE A 1009 -14.64 21.65 41.88
CA PHE A 1009 -15.70 22.60 41.52
C PHE A 1009 -16.75 22.76 42.64
N GLU A 1010 -17.26 21.66 43.22
CA GLU A 1010 -18.21 21.73 44.33
C GLU A 1010 -17.59 22.35 45.59
N MET A 1011 -16.31 22.07 45.85
CA MET A 1011 -15.58 22.67 46.97
C MET A 1011 -15.46 24.19 46.85
N PHE A 1012 -15.42 24.76 45.64
CA PHE A 1012 -15.42 26.21 45.45
C PHE A 1012 -16.65 26.84 46.11
N PHE A 1013 -17.85 26.37 45.76
CA PHE A 1013 -19.10 26.92 46.28
C PHE A 1013 -19.22 26.73 47.78
N LYS A 1014 -18.84 25.55 48.29
CA LYS A 1014 -18.79 25.31 49.74
C LYS A 1014 -17.80 26.28 50.43
N ALA A 1015 -16.61 26.46 49.87
CA ALA A 1015 -15.59 27.36 50.42
C ALA A 1015 -16.02 28.82 50.42
N VAL A 1016 -16.75 29.28 49.39
CA VAL A 1016 -17.36 30.63 49.39
C VAL A 1016 -18.40 30.74 50.50
N ALA A 1017 -19.30 29.76 50.62
CA ALA A 1017 -20.34 29.79 51.65
C ALA A 1017 -19.75 29.82 53.07
N HIS A 1018 -18.65 29.09 53.31
CA HIS A 1018 -17.93 29.06 54.59
C HIS A 1018 -16.96 30.24 54.80
N GLY A 1019 -16.83 31.14 53.82
CA GLY A 1019 -15.97 32.33 53.91
C GLY A 1019 -14.47 32.07 53.76
N PHE A 1020 -14.06 30.90 53.27
CA PHE A 1020 -12.66 30.59 52.95
C PHE A 1020 -12.20 31.22 51.62
N ILE A 1021 -13.16 31.53 50.74
CA ILE A 1021 -12.93 32.27 49.51
C ILE A 1021 -13.73 33.58 49.59
N VAL A 1022 -13.02 34.71 49.62
CA VAL A 1022 -13.63 36.04 49.76
C VAL A 1022 -12.88 37.08 48.93
N LYS A 1023 -13.56 38.19 48.61
CA LYS A 1023 -12.92 39.38 48.02
C LYS A 1023 -12.04 40.05 49.09
N LYS A 1024 -10.80 40.36 48.75
CA LYS A 1024 -9.83 41.02 49.63
C LYS A 1024 -9.19 42.23 48.94
N THR A 1025 -8.66 43.13 49.76
CA THR A 1025 -7.76 44.20 49.33
C THR A 1025 -6.37 43.93 49.93
N GLY A 1026 -5.33 44.21 49.15
CA GLY A 1026 -3.93 44.09 49.55
C GLY A 1026 -3.13 45.30 49.09
N VAL A 1027 -2.00 45.59 49.73
CA VAL A 1027 -1.12 46.70 49.34
C VAL A 1027 0.12 46.12 48.66
N GLY A 1028 0.37 46.51 47.41
CA GLY A 1028 1.52 46.09 46.60
C GLY A 1028 2.05 47.28 45.80
N ASP A 1029 3.36 47.49 45.78
CA ASP A 1029 4.01 48.66 45.15
C ASP A 1029 3.46 50.03 45.63
N GLY A 1030 2.94 50.09 46.85
CA GLY A 1030 2.32 51.30 47.41
C GLY A 1030 0.90 51.61 46.93
N MET A 1031 0.28 50.74 46.13
CA MET A 1031 -1.10 50.87 45.65
C MET A 1031 -2.01 49.77 46.23
N GLU A 1032 -3.29 50.10 46.41
CA GLU A 1032 -4.31 49.14 46.84
C GLU A 1032 -4.77 48.27 45.66
N HIS A 1033 -4.58 46.97 45.78
CA HIS A 1033 -5.01 45.97 44.81
C HIS A 1033 -6.20 45.19 45.33
N ARG A 1034 -7.14 44.88 44.45
CA ARG A 1034 -8.32 44.04 44.70
C ARG A 1034 -8.14 42.69 44.05
N PHE A 1035 -8.48 41.63 44.79
CA PHE A 1035 -8.38 40.25 44.32
C PHE A 1035 -9.35 39.34 45.08
N TRP A 1036 -9.58 38.14 44.54
CA TRP A 1036 -10.21 37.05 45.28
C TRP A 1036 -9.13 36.21 45.97
N GLY A 1037 -9.26 36.06 47.29
CA GLY A 1037 -8.29 35.33 48.10
C GLY A 1037 -8.86 34.03 48.66
N TYR A 1038 -8.05 32.98 48.62
CA TYR A 1038 -8.28 31.73 49.34
C TYR A 1038 -7.43 31.72 50.61
N GLN A 1039 -8.04 31.53 51.77
CA GLN A 1039 -7.31 31.42 53.03
C GLN A 1039 -8.07 30.50 54.00
N LEU A 1040 -7.39 29.46 54.48
CA LEU A 1040 -7.89 28.68 55.61
C LEU A 1040 -7.50 29.35 56.93
N PRO A 1041 -8.22 29.11 58.03
CA PRO A 1041 -7.93 29.73 59.33
C PRO A 1041 -6.49 29.53 59.84
N GLN A 1042 -5.84 28.44 59.41
CA GLN A 1042 -4.45 28.12 59.76
C GLN A 1042 -3.38 28.74 58.83
N HIS A 1043 -3.78 29.43 57.75
CA HIS A 1043 -2.84 30.05 56.82
C HIS A 1043 -2.55 31.49 57.24
N ASP A 1044 -1.28 31.88 57.31
CA ASP A 1044 -0.87 33.25 57.67
C ASP A 1044 -1.17 34.28 56.57
N GLU A 1045 -1.09 33.86 55.31
CA GLU A 1045 -1.37 34.70 54.14
C GLU A 1045 -2.41 34.07 53.21
N PRO A 1046 -3.23 34.90 52.52
CA PRO A 1046 -4.12 34.41 51.48
C PRO A 1046 -3.37 34.06 50.20
N LEU A 1047 -3.78 32.96 49.55
CA LEU A 1047 -3.42 32.63 48.18
C LEU A 1047 -4.29 33.45 47.22
N TYR A 1048 -3.68 34.10 46.23
CA TYR A 1048 -4.40 34.96 45.29
C TYR A 1048 -5.02 34.11 44.19
N LEU A 1049 -6.34 33.95 44.24
CA LEU A 1049 -7.08 33.20 43.21
C LEU A 1049 -7.20 33.97 41.91
N THR A 1050 -7.18 35.30 41.95
CA THR A 1050 -7.18 36.14 40.75
C THR A 1050 -5.96 37.07 40.77
N PRO A 1051 -5.44 37.48 39.60
CA PRO A 1051 -4.41 38.51 39.53
C PRO A 1051 -4.82 39.77 40.32
N PRO A 1052 -3.89 40.44 41.01
CA PRO A 1052 -4.18 41.72 41.66
C PRO A 1052 -4.55 42.78 40.61
N ARG A 1053 -5.67 43.48 40.81
CA ARG A 1053 -6.10 44.61 39.96
C ARG A 1053 -6.22 45.90 40.77
N ILE A 1054 -5.82 47.02 40.18
CA ILE A 1054 -5.95 48.36 40.77
C ILE A 1054 -7.32 48.97 40.45
N ASP A 1055 -7.97 48.52 39.37
CA ASP A 1055 -9.25 49.06 38.93
C ASP A 1055 -10.44 48.56 39.76
N ASN A 1056 -11.55 49.30 39.68
CA ASN A 1056 -12.80 48.94 40.36
C ASN A 1056 -13.62 47.90 39.60
N THR A 1057 -13.09 47.34 38.51
CA THR A 1057 -13.82 46.40 37.65
C THR A 1057 -13.98 45.06 38.39
N PRO A 1058 -15.22 44.64 38.72
CA PRO A 1058 -15.42 43.38 39.40
C PRO A 1058 -14.99 42.21 38.52
N TRP A 1059 -14.32 41.22 39.13
CA TRP A 1059 -14.06 39.94 38.48
C TRP A 1059 -15.37 39.18 38.26
N GLU A 1060 -15.58 38.68 37.04
CA GLU A 1060 -16.66 37.74 36.75
C GLU A 1060 -16.45 36.44 37.53
N HIS A 1061 -17.51 35.88 38.11
CA HIS A 1061 -17.39 34.64 38.89
C HIS A 1061 -16.88 33.47 38.03
N PHE A 1062 -17.16 33.46 36.73
CA PHE A 1062 -16.56 32.51 35.79
C PHE A 1062 -15.03 32.52 35.81
N GLU A 1063 -14.42 33.70 35.75
CA GLU A 1063 -12.96 33.83 35.76
C GLU A 1063 -12.38 33.44 37.11
N VAL A 1064 -13.05 33.79 38.20
CA VAL A 1064 -12.65 33.42 39.56
C VAL A 1064 -12.63 31.90 39.73
N ILE A 1065 -13.69 31.20 39.30
CA ILE A 1065 -13.78 29.74 39.38
C ILE A 1065 -12.71 29.11 38.49
N ARG A 1066 -12.54 29.60 37.26
CA ARG A 1066 -11.50 29.10 36.35
C ARG A 1066 -10.12 29.20 36.99
N CYS A 1067 -9.76 30.34 37.57
CA CYS A 1067 -8.47 30.53 38.21
C CYS A 1067 -8.32 29.65 39.46
N TYR A 1068 -9.37 29.52 40.27
CA TYR A 1068 -9.40 28.60 41.41
C TYR A 1068 -9.13 27.15 41.01
N LEU A 1069 -9.74 26.68 39.91
CA LEU A 1069 -9.55 25.31 39.42
C LEU A 1069 -8.13 25.03 38.92
N THR A 1070 -7.35 26.06 38.54
CA THR A 1070 -5.91 25.87 38.26
C THR A 1070 -5.14 25.48 39.52
N GLY A 1071 -5.67 25.82 40.71
CA GLY A 1071 -5.07 25.55 42.01
C GLY A 1071 -3.78 26.32 42.26
N ARG A 1072 -3.47 27.38 41.51
CA ARG A 1072 -2.22 28.16 41.61
C ARG A 1072 -2.48 29.59 42.07
N ASP A 1073 -1.53 30.15 42.80
CA ASP A 1073 -1.48 31.59 43.07
C ASP A 1073 -1.27 32.37 41.76
N GLN A 1074 -2.11 33.38 41.53
CA GLN A 1074 -2.11 34.18 40.30
C GLN A 1074 -1.24 35.44 40.39
N ARG A 1075 -0.48 35.65 41.48
CA ARG A 1075 0.52 36.71 41.53
C ARG A 1075 1.70 36.36 40.63
N PRO A 1076 2.21 37.31 39.82
CA PRO A 1076 3.37 37.06 38.98
C PRO A 1076 4.56 36.52 39.79
N GLY A 1077 5.06 35.33 39.42
CA GLY A 1077 6.22 34.69 40.08
C GLY A 1077 5.90 33.84 41.32
N HIS A 1078 4.62 33.69 41.70
CA HIS A 1078 4.19 32.92 42.88
C HIS A 1078 3.56 31.56 42.54
N ASP A 1079 3.67 31.08 41.30
CA ASP A 1079 3.04 29.86 40.78
C ASP A 1079 3.38 28.55 41.54
N VAL A 1080 4.41 28.59 42.40
CA VAL A 1080 4.81 27.51 43.31
C VAL A 1080 3.83 27.28 44.44
N TYR A 1081 3.09 28.32 44.87
CA TYR A 1081 2.06 28.20 45.91
C TYR A 1081 0.77 27.66 45.30
N ARG A 1082 0.23 26.60 45.91
CA ARG A 1082 -0.94 25.88 45.40
C ARG A 1082 -1.97 25.58 46.47
N ILE A 1083 -3.23 25.48 46.04
CA ILE A 1083 -4.32 25.00 46.88
C ILE A 1083 -4.05 23.54 47.26
N ASN A 1084 -4.05 23.26 48.56
CA ASN A 1084 -4.05 21.88 49.05
C ASN A 1084 -5.49 21.38 49.14
N TRP A 1085 -5.94 20.69 48.10
CA TRP A 1085 -7.32 20.21 47.96
C TRP A 1085 -7.78 19.33 49.12
N ARG A 1086 -6.90 18.48 49.65
CA ARG A 1086 -7.19 17.61 50.80
C ARG A 1086 -7.36 18.43 52.08
N GLU A 1087 -6.53 19.44 52.28
CA GLU A 1087 -6.63 20.34 53.43
C GLU A 1087 -7.93 21.16 53.37
N LEU A 1088 -8.30 21.67 52.20
CA LEU A 1088 -9.58 22.35 51.99
C LEU A 1088 -10.77 21.43 52.32
N GLN A 1089 -10.77 20.20 51.80
CA GLN A 1089 -11.83 19.24 52.06
C GLN A 1089 -11.98 18.97 53.56
N LEU A 1090 -10.86 18.74 54.27
CA LEU A 1090 -10.85 18.53 55.72
C LEU A 1090 -11.34 19.76 56.49
N ALA A 1091 -10.94 20.97 56.08
CA ALA A 1091 -11.38 22.21 56.70
C ALA A 1091 -12.88 22.44 56.54
N LEU A 1092 -13.45 22.15 55.36
CA LEU A 1092 -14.89 22.21 55.11
C LEU A 1092 -15.65 21.24 56.01
N THR A 1093 -15.26 19.96 56.03
CA THR A 1093 -15.91 18.95 56.88
C THR A 1093 -15.80 19.29 58.37
N LYS A 1094 -14.65 19.81 58.81
CA LYS A 1094 -14.46 20.27 60.19
C LYS A 1094 -15.40 21.42 60.52
N ARG A 1095 -15.51 22.42 59.63
CA ARG A 1095 -16.35 23.59 59.84
C ARG A 1095 -17.84 23.26 59.88
N GLU A 1096 -18.30 22.36 59.00
CA GLU A 1096 -19.67 21.85 59.02
C GLU A 1096 -20.01 21.14 60.35
N ARG A 1097 -19.05 20.38 60.91
CA ARG A 1097 -19.22 19.74 62.22
C ARG A 1097 -19.26 20.75 63.37
N GLU A 1098 -18.45 21.80 63.32
CA GLU A 1098 -18.39 22.87 64.33
C GLU A 1098 -19.67 23.72 64.38
N LEU A 1099 -20.20 24.09 63.21
CA LEU A 1099 -21.44 24.88 63.10
C LEU A 1099 -22.68 24.07 63.53
N GLY A 1100 -22.63 22.75 63.38
CA GLY A 1100 -23.80 21.90 63.51
C GLY A 1100 -24.71 21.95 62.28
N ARG A 1101 -25.57 20.93 62.15
CA ARG A 1101 -26.32 20.64 60.90
C ARG A 1101 -27.26 21.76 60.47
N GLU A 1102 -28.01 22.34 61.42
CA GLU A 1102 -29.01 23.38 61.14
C GLU A 1102 -28.34 24.67 60.66
N GLN A 1103 -27.31 25.14 61.37
CA GLN A 1103 -26.56 26.33 60.99
C GLN A 1103 -25.81 26.14 59.66
N ALA A 1104 -25.22 24.96 59.42
CA ALA A 1104 -24.59 24.64 58.14
C ALA A 1104 -25.61 24.60 56.99
N THR A 1105 -26.83 24.09 57.24
CA THR A 1105 -27.94 24.10 56.27
C THR A 1105 -28.37 25.52 55.93
N ASP A 1106 -28.53 26.38 56.94
CA ASP A 1106 -28.92 27.77 56.75
C ASP A 1106 -27.85 28.59 56.02
N LEU A 1107 -26.57 28.29 56.27
CA LEU A 1107 -25.44 28.87 55.55
C LEU A 1107 -25.49 28.55 54.05
N TYR A 1108 -25.84 27.31 53.66
CA TYR A 1108 -26.04 26.97 52.25
C TYR A 1108 -27.34 27.54 51.66
N ARG A 1109 -28.42 27.61 52.44
CA ARG A 1109 -29.67 28.27 52.01
C ARG A 1109 -29.47 29.77 51.75
N ALA A 1110 -28.59 30.42 52.50
CA ALA A 1110 -28.25 31.84 52.32
C ALA A 1110 -27.59 32.13 50.96
N GLN A 1111 -27.08 31.10 50.27
CA GLN A 1111 -26.45 31.22 48.95
C GLN A 1111 -27.40 31.00 47.76
N GLN A 1112 -28.66 30.60 48.02
CA GLN A 1112 -29.62 30.28 46.96
C GLN A 1112 -30.05 31.50 46.11
N ALA A 1113 -30.60 31.23 44.93
CA ALA A 1113 -30.93 32.24 43.92
C ALA A 1113 -31.93 33.33 44.40
N ASP A 1114 -32.79 33.00 45.36
CA ASP A 1114 -33.78 33.90 45.95
C ASP A 1114 -33.17 34.84 47.01
N LYS A 1115 -31.89 34.67 47.36
CA LYS A 1115 -31.18 35.50 48.34
C LYS A 1115 -30.35 36.57 47.63
N PRO A 1116 -30.64 37.88 47.83
CA PRO A 1116 -29.96 38.97 47.10
C PRO A 1116 -28.43 39.01 47.30
N ASN A 1117 -27.96 38.56 48.47
CA ASN A 1117 -26.54 38.56 48.82
C ASN A 1117 -25.85 37.22 48.55
N GLY A 1118 -26.57 36.22 48.02
CA GLY A 1118 -26.02 34.90 47.73
C GLY A 1118 -25.22 34.88 46.44
N ILE A 1119 -24.20 34.01 46.36
CA ILE A 1119 -23.38 33.89 45.14
C ILE A 1119 -24.20 33.47 43.91
N VAL A 1120 -25.25 32.64 44.08
CA VAL A 1120 -26.08 32.21 42.94
C VAL A 1120 -26.80 33.41 42.32
N HIS A 1121 -27.35 34.30 43.16
CA HIS A 1121 -27.97 35.54 42.68
C HIS A 1121 -26.95 36.46 42.00
N ALA A 1122 -25.74 36.59 42.58
CA ALA A 1122 -24.66 37.40 42.01
C ALA A 1122 -24.25 36.90 40.61
N ILE A 1123 -24.12 35.59 40.41
CA ILE A 1123 -23.82 34.99 39.10
C ILE A 1123 -24.93 35.30 38.10
N SER A 1124 -26.21 35.11 38.48
CA SER A 1124 -27.33 35.44 37.58
C SER A 1124 -27.40 36.93 37.23
N ALA A 1125 -27.04 37.82 38.16
CA ALA A 1125 -27.02 39.27 37.92
C ALA A 1125 -25.93 39.70 36.92
N GLU A 1126 -24.82 38.96 36.78
CA GLU A 1126 -23.77 39.25 35.80
C GLU A 1126 -24.29 39.23 34.36
N LYS A 1127 -25.30 38.40 34.08
CA LYS A 1127 -25.95 38.36 32.76
C LYS A 1127 -26.49 39.71 32.31
N ALA A 1128 -27.10 40.48 33.22
CA ALA A 1128 -27.66 41.79 32.91
C ALA A 1128 -26.57 42.80 32.54
N ASN A 1129 -25.42 42.73 33.21
CA ASN A 1129 -24.26 43.57 32.92
C ASN A 1129 -23.61 43.18 31.58
N ALA A 1130 -23.54 41.88 31.27
CA ALA A 1130 -22.97 41.35 30.04
C ALA A 1130 -23.84 41.58 28.78
N MET A 1131 -25.10 42.03 28.92
CA MET A 1131 -25.97 42.40 27.79
C MET A 1131 -25.67 43.79 27.20
N GLN A 1132 -24.80 44.59 27.83
CA GLN A 1132 -24.30 45.84 27.24
C GLN A 1132 -23.19 45.53 26.23
N VAL A 1133 -23.60 45.20 25.00
CA VAL A 1133 -22.67 44.85 23.92
C VAL A 1133 -21.94 46.11 23.43
N PRO A 1134 -20.59 46.09 23.27
CA PRO A 1134 -19.84 47.22 22.74
C PRO A 1134 -20.37 47.71 21.39
N ALA A 1135 -20.21 49.00 21.07
CA ALA A 1135 -20.74 49.60 19.84
C ALA A 1135 -20.33 48.84 18.56
N HIS A 1136 -19.09 48.35 18.49
CA HIS A 1136 -18.56 47.58 17.35
C HIS A 1136 -19.15 46.16 17.24
N GLN A 1137 -19.83 45.67 18.27
CA GLN A 1137 -20.45 44.34 18.34
C GLN A 1137 -21.99 44.39 18.27
N GLN A 1138 -22.60 45.57 18.11
CA GLN A 1138 -24.08 45.71 18.10
C GLN A 1138 -24.77 44.84 17.04
N ALA A 1139 -24.12 44.61 15.89
CA ALA A 1139 -24.61 43.70 14.85
C ALA A 1139 -24.71 42.23 15.31
N PHE A 1140 -24.09 41.86 16.43
CA PHE A 1140 -24.01 40.51 16.98
C PHE A 1140 -24.75 40.34 18.30
N THR A 1141 -25.73 41.21 18.60
CA THR A 1141 -26.48 41.19 19.86
C THR A 1141 -27.17 39.84 20.13
N GLN A 1142 -27.64 39.15 19.08
CA GLN A 1142 -28.23 37.81 19.21
C GLN A 1142 -27.18 36.76 19.62
N GLN A 1143 -25.99 36.77 19.03
CA GLN A 1143 -24.90 35.87 19.42
C GLN A 1143 -24.46 36.12 20.87
N ALA A 1144 -24.40 37.40 21.28
CA ALA A 1144 -24.09 37.75 22.67
C ALA A 1144 -25.15 37.21 23.64
N ALA A 1145 -26.44 37.29 23.29
CA ALA A 1145 -27.52 36.73 24.11
C ALA A 1145 -27.40 35.21 24.27
N ILE A 1146 -27.04 34.49 23.20
CA ILE A 1146 -26.79 33.03 23.23
C ILE A 1146 -25.58 32.72 24.13
N ALA A 1147 -24.46 33.43 23.96
CA ALA A 1147 -23.26 33.24 24.77
C ALA A 1147 -23.50 33.50 26.27
N ASN A 1148 -24.33 34.50 26.58
CA ASN A 1148 -24.67 34.88 27.95
C ASN A 1148 -25.57 33.87 28.68
N GLN A 1149 -26.09 32.82 28.02
CA GLN A 1149 -26.74 31.69 28.70
C GLN A 1149 -25.80 31.03 29.72
N LYS A 1150 -24.47 31.13 29.54
CA LYS A 1150 -23.47 30.58 30.46
C LYS A 1150 -23.71 31.00 31.92
N TYR A 1151 -24.17 32.23 32.18
CA TYR A 1151 -24.43 32.72 33.54
C TYR A 1151 -25.63 32.02 34.19
N ASP A 1152 -26.72 31.81 33.44
CA ASP A 1152 -27.87 31.06 33.94
C ASP A 1152 -27.51 29.60 34.19
N ASP A 1153 -26.69 29.01 33.31
CA ASP A 1153 -26.19 27.65 33.42
C ASP A 1153 -25.31 27.46 34.66
N LEU A 1154 -24.35 28.37 34.89
CA LEU A 1154 -23.50 28.32 36.07
C LEU A 1154 -24.29 28.53 37.36
N ALA A 1155 -25.25 29.45 37.37
CA ALA A 1155 -26.12 29.68 38.52
C ALA A 1155 -26.96 28.44 38.85
N ASP A 1156 -27.51 27.76 37.85
CA ASP A 1156 -28.32 26.55 38.06
C ASP A 1156 -27.47 25.38 38.56
N VAL A 1157 -26.26 25.21 38.02
CA VAL A 1157 -25.32 24.20 38.54
C VAL A 1157 -24.96 24.52 39.99
N ALA A 1158 -24.59 25.77 40.29
CA ALA A 1158 -24.28 26.21 41.66
C ALA A 1158 -25.44 25.96 42.63
N GLN A 1159 -26.68 26.22 42.19
CA GLN A 1159 -27.87 25.96 42.99
C GLN A 1159 -28.05 24.47 43.27
N VAL A 1160 -27.80 23.59 42.29
CA VAL A 1160 -27.80 22.13 42.51
C VAL A 1160 -26.76 21.72 43.55
N VAL A 1161 -25.53 22.28 43.49
CA VAL A 1161 -24.46 21.97 44.46
C VAL A 1161 -24.91 22.25 45.89
N TYR A 1162 -25.53 23.40 46.14
CA TYR A 1162 -26.05 23.74 47.47
C TYR A 1162 -27.23 22.86 47.89
N VAL A 1163 -28.14 22.52 46.98
CA VAL A 1163 -29.27 21.61 47.28
C VAL A 1163 -28.75 20.24 47.68
N GLU A 1164 -27.78 19.67 46.95
CA GLU A 1164 -27.16 18.39 47.30
C GLU A 1164 -26.40 18.46 48.63
N ALA A 1165 -25.70 19.57 48.92
CA ALA A 1165 -25.04 19.77 50.20
C ALA A 1165 -26.03 19.79 51.38
N ILE A 1166 -27.18 20.46 51.20
CA ILE A 1166 -28.26 20.50 52.20
C ILE A 1166 -28.85 19.09 52.42
N GLU A 1167 -29.19 18.38 51.35
CA GLU A 1167 -29.74 17.02 51.43
C GLU A 1167 -28.76 16.05 52.12
N HIS A 1168 -27.46 16.15 51.81
CA HIS A 1168 -26.44 15.33 52.45
C HIS A 1168 -26.36 15.58 53.97
N LEU A 1169 -26.42 16.84 54.41
CA LEU A 1169 -26.48 17.19 55.84
C LEU A 1169 -27.76 16.67 56.52
N GLN A 1170 -28.87 16.62 55.80
CA GLN A 1170 -30.15 16.12 56.29
C GLN A 1170 -30.22 14.58 56.35
N GLN A 1171 -29.61 13.87 55.39
CA GLN A 1171 -29.59 12.40 55.38
C GLN A 1171 -28.78 11.81 56.55
N LEU A 1172 -27.71 12.50 56.97
CA LEU A 1172 -26.97 12.16 58.19
C LEU A 1172 -27.81 12.26 59.48
N ALA A 1173 -29.04 12.82 59.41
CA ALA A 1173 -29.99 12.85 60.53
C ALA A 1173 -30.92 11.64 60.62
N GLY A 1174 -30.98 10.79 59.58
CA GLY A 1174 -31.78 9.56 59.56
C GLY A 1174 -31.01 8.27 59.85
N SER A 1175 -29.68 8.35 60.01
CA SER A 1175 -28.76 7.30 60.45
C SER A 1175 -28.17 7.66 61.80
#